data_AF-A0A5N4D1C1-F1
#
_entry.id   AF-A0A5N4D1C1-F1
#
_cell.length_a   1.000
_cell.length_b   1.000
_cell.length_c   1.000
_cell.angle_alpha   90.00
_cell.angle_beta   90.00
_cell.angle_gamma   90.00
#
_symmetry.space_group_name_H-M   'P 1'
#
loop_
_entity.id
_entity.type
_entity.pdbx_description
1 polymer ?
#
loop_
_entity_poly.entity_id
_entity_poly.type
_entity_poly.pdbx_seq_one_letter_code
_entity_poly.pdbx_strand_id
1 'polypeptide(L)'
;MGRLFLTCTFLDIPKWEGLQGLCSPRVSSECGSLGCRATFHLPLNPSPDHKRRGSCWGCPQDLKIAALLLDSKRHGAAGAAMARQHARTLWYDRPKYVFMEFCVEDSTDVHVLIEDHRIVFSCQNADGVELYNEIEFYAKVNSKDSQDKRSGRSITCFVRKWKENVAWPRLTKEDIKPVWLSVDFDNWRDWEGDEEAELAQVEHYAELLKKVSTKKPPPAMDDLDFTTTVVSCRPAELQTEGSNGKKEVLSGFQVVLEDTLLFPEGGGQVGDDLGKPDDHGTINDISVLRVTRRGAQADHFTQTPLTPGTEVQVRVDWERRFDHMQQHSGQHLITAVADHLYGLKTTSWELGRLRSVIELDGPLVTAEQVAAIEQDVNEKIRDRLPVNVRELSLDDPEVEQVRGRGLPEDHAGPIRVVTIKGVDSNMCCGTHVNNLSDLQVIKILGTEKGKKNKTNLIFLAGNRVLKWMERSHGTEKALTALLKYAPSLRLLCGAEDHVEAVKKLQNSTKLLQKNNLNLLRDLAVHIAYSLRNSPDWGGVVTLHRKEGDSEFMNIIANEIGSEETLLFLTVGDERGAGLFLLAGPAEAVETLGPRVAEVLEGKGAGKKGRFQGKATNMSRRAEVQALLQDFISTQSAEE
;
A
#
# COMPACT_ATOMS: atom_id res chain seq x y z
N MET A 1 -42.93 16.18 -36.73
CA MET A 1 -43.73 14.94 -36.73
C MET A 1 -43.49 14.22 -35.40
N GLY A 2 -44.58 13.70 -34.80
CA GLY A 2 -44.79 13.02 -33.48
C GLY A 2 -43.61 12.81 -32.52
N ARG A 3 -43.60 13.38 -31.31
CA ARG A 3 -44.29 12.96 -30.05
C ARG A 3 -43.94 11.54 -29.58
N LEU A 4 -43.22 11.45 -28.45
CA LEU A 4 -43.67 10.70 -27.26
C LEU A 4 -42.99 11.24 -25.99
N PHE A 5 -43.84 11.70 -25.08
CA PHE A 5 -43.61 12.11 -23.68
C PHE A 5 -44.31 11.07 -22.80
N LEU A 6 -43.83 10.85 -21.56
CA LEU A 6 -44.54 10.48 -20.30
C LEU A 6 -43.51 9.79 -19.37
N THR A 7 -42.95 10.45 -18.35
CA THR A 7 -43.42 10.72 -16.97
C THR A 7 -43.57 9.52 -16.02
N CYS A 8 -42.90 9.66 -14.86
CA CYS A 8 -42.96 9.01 -13.55
C CYS A 8 -44.14 8.10 -13.16
N THR A 9 -43.83 7.06 -12.37
CA THR A 9 -44.56 6.77 -11.10
C THR A 9 -43.73 5.92 -10.12
N PHE A 10 -43.83 6.29 -8.85
CA PHE A 10 -43.47 5.57 -7.63
C PHE A 10 -44.18 4.22 -7.50
N LEU A 11 -43.58 3.25 -6.80
CA LEU A 11 -44.29 2.25 -6.01
C LEU A 11 -43.44 1.74 -4.83
N ASP A 12 -44.14 1.62 -3.71
CA ASP A 12 -43.68 1.35 -2.34
C ASP A 12 -43.30 -0.12 -2.04
N ILE A 13 -42.55 -0.22 -0.95
CA ILE A 13 -42.09 -1.33 -0.07
C ILE A 13 -43.11 -2.48 0.15
N PRO A 14 -42.68 -3.69 0.60
CA PRO A 14 -42.66 -3.91 2.06
C PRO A 14 -41.49 -4.73 2.62
N LYS A 15 -41.16 -4.37 3.87
CA LYS A 15 -40.38 -5.11 4.87
C LYS A 15 -40.93 -6.52 5.10
N TRP A 16 -40.05 -7.45 5.47
CA TRP A 16 -40.41 -8.67 6.22
C TRP A 16 -39.60 -8.73 7.52
N GLU A 17 -40.31 -8.67 8.64
CA GLU A 17 -39.86 -9.06 9.97
C GLU A 17 -40.35 -10.48 10.27
N GLY A 18 -39.53 -11.24 11.01
CA GLY A 18 -40.01 -12.20 12.01
C GLY A 18 -40.18 -13.66 11.59
N LEU A 19 -39.33 -14.52 12.14
CA LEU A 19 -39.76 -15.74 12.84
C LEU A 19 -38.64 -16.26 13.76
N GLN A 20 -38.89 -16.14 15.06
CA GLN A 20 -38.21 -16.85 16.14
C GLN A 20 -38.64 -18.32 16.12
N GLY A 21 -37.73 -19.25 16.44
CA GLY A 21 -38.06 -20.66 16.59
C GLY A 21 -36.89 -21.48 17.13
N LEU A 22 -36.74 -21.48 18.45
CA LEU A 22 -36.36 -22.60 19.33
C LEU A 22 -35.52 -23.76 18.74
N CYS A 23 -34.29 -23.93 19.24
CA CYS A 23 -33.81 -25.21 19.77
C CYS A 23 -32.47 -25.06 20.52
N SER A 24 -32.52 -25.19 21.85
CA SER A 24 -31.41 -25.66 22.68
C SER A 24 -31.50 -27.20 22.73
N PRO A 25 -30.38 -27.91 22.94
CA PRO A 25 -30.25 -28.55 24.26
C PRO A 25 -28.83 -28.52 24.86
N ARG A 26 -28.85 -28.24 26.17
CA ARG A 26 -28.06 -28.80 27.30
C ARG A 26 -26.88 -29.75 27.00
N VAL A 27 -25.72 -29.33 27.51
CA VAL A 27 -24.84 -29.96 28.53
C VAL A 27 -24.89 -31.50 28.70
N SER A 28 -23.72 -32.12 28.56
CA SER A 28 -23.26 -33.21 29.45
C SER A 28 -21.73 -33.18 29.63
N SER A 29 -21.31 -33.20 30.89
CA SER A 29 -19.96 -33.36 31.42
C SER A 29 -19.57 -34.84 31.58
N GLU A 30 -18.29 -35.18 31.41
CA GLU A 30 -17.46 -36.13 32.20
C GLU A 30 -16.14 -36.40 31.43
N CYS A 31 -14.98 -35.98 31.94
CA CYS A 31 -14.06 -36.69 32.83
C CYS A 31 -13.19 -37.74 32.12
N GLY A 32 -11.85 -37.58 32.18
CA GLY A 32 -10.90 -38.54 31.63
C GLY A 32 -9.47 -38.03 31.51
N SER A 33 -8.79 -37.92 32.64
CA SER A 33 -7.35 -37.74 32.79
C SER A 33 -6.53 -38.82 32.07
N LEU A 34 -5.35 -38.47 31.52
CA LEU A 34 -4.07 -39.16 31.76
C LEU A 34 -2.95 -38.42 31.02
N GLY A 35 -1.97 -37.93 31.78
CA GLY A 35 -0.72 -37.41 31.26
C GLY A 35 0.29 -38.53 31.03
N CYS A 36 1.24 -38.29 30.13
CA CYS A 36 2.55 -38.93 30.15
C CYS A 36 3.60 -37.95 29.62
N ARG A 37 4.54 -37.59 30.51
CA ARG A 37 5.86 -37.08 30.17
C ARG A 37 6.66 -38.18 29.48
N ALA A 38 7.41 -37.85 28.43
CA ALA A 38 8.69 -38.48 28.14
C ALA A 38 9.56 -37.55 27.30
N THR A 39 10.80 -37.39 27.74
CA THR A 39 11.86 -36.53 27.24
C THR A 39 12.94 -37.33 26.49
N PHE A 40 13.64 -36.64 25.57
CA PHE A 40 14.98 -36.89 24.99
C PHE A 40 15.22 -38.12 24.10
N HIS A 41 15.64 -37.91 22.84
CA HIS A 41 17.06 -37.82 22.45
C HIS A 41 17.25 -37.54 20.94
N LEU A 42 18.13 -36.57 20.63
CA LEU A 42 18.81 -36.37 19.33
C LEU A 42 19.84 -37.51 19.10
N PRO A 43 20.23 -37.77 17.84
CA PRO A 43 21.62 -37.46 17.49
C PRO A 43 21.85 -36.91 16.06
N LEU A 44 22.68 -35.86 16.04
CA LEU A 44 23.84 -35.58 15.18
C LEU A 44 23.97 -36.21 13.76
N ASN A 45 24.08 -35.28 12.81
CA ASN A 45 24.76 -35.29 11.50
C ASN A 45 26.06 -36.14 11.39
N PRO A 46 26.48 -36.58 10.18
CA PRO A 46 27.08 -35.66 9.19
C PRO A 46 26.84 -35.95 7.68
N SER A 47 26.96 -34.89 6.86
CA SER A 47 27.15 -34.98 5.39
C SER A 47 28.60 -35.35 5.03
N PRO A 48 28.94 -35.72 3.76
CA PRO A 48 29.16 -34.71 2.73
C PRO A 48 28.87 -35.09 1.26
N ASP A 49 28.94 -34.04 0.43
CA ASP A 49 29.35 -33.99 -0.98
C ASP A 49 28.34 -33.93 -2.14
N HIS A 50 28.38 -32.75 -2.78
CA HIS A 50 27.96 -32.40 -4.12
C HIS A 50 28.58 -33.29 -5.22
N LYS A 51 27.79 -33.65 -6.25
CA LYS A 51 28.22 -33.63 -7.66
C LYS A 51 27.03 -33.48 -8.62
N ARG A 52 27.23 -32.63 -9.63
CA ARG A 52 26.33 -32.23 -10.73
C ARG A 52 26.23 -33.31 -11.84
N ARG A 53 25.26 -33.06 -12.76
CA ARG A 53 24.98 -33.61 -14.11
C ARG A 53 23.73 -34.50 -14.06
N GLY A 54 22.70 -34.32 -14.86
CA GLY A 54 22.61 -33.84 -16.24
C GLY A 54 21.69 -34.81 -16.97
N SER A 55 20.67 -34.28 -17.64
CA SER A 55 19.68 -34.90 -18.54
C SER A 55 20.03 -36.27 -19.16
N CYS A 56 19.03 -37.16 -19.30
CA CYS A 56 18.76 -37.90 -20.55
C CYS A 56 17.39 -38.61 -20.56
N TRP A 57 16.52 -38.15 -21.47
CA TRP A 57 15.68 -38.88 -22.43
C TRP A 57 15.40 -40.38 -22.23
N GLY A 58 14.11 -40.74 -22.30
CA GLY A 58 13.65 -42.11 -22.60
C GLY A 58 12.12 -42.25 -22.62
N CYS A 59 11.57 -42.61 -23.78
CA CYS A 59 10.21 -43.10 -24.03
C CYS A 59 10.34 -44.13 -25.18
N PRO A 60 9.43 -45.10 -25.42
CA PRO A 60 8.47 -45.81 -24.55
C PRO A 60 8.69 -47.34 -24.56
N GLN A 61 8.08 -48.07 -23.62
CA GLN A 61 7.70 -49.47 -23.84
C GLN A 61 6.20 -49.63 -23.55
N ASP A 62 5.42 -49.58 -24.62
CA ASP A 62 4.04 -50.04 -24.68
C ASP A 62 4.00 -51.57 -24.56
N LEU A 63 3.27 -52.10 -23.58
CA LEU A 63 2.57 -53.40 -23.57
C LEU A 63 2.33 -53.86 -22.12
N LYS A 64 1.32 -53.28 -21.45
CA LYS A 64 0.66 -53.88 -20.27
C LYS A 64 -0.65 -53.18 -19.87
N ILE A 65 -1.45 -52.72 -20.85
CA ILE A 65 -2.81 -52.22 -20.59
C ILE A 65 -3.76 -52.86 -21.61
N ALA A 66 -3.82 -54.19 -21.62
CA ALA A 66 -4.84 -54.93 -22.37
C ALA A 66 -5.43 -56.10 -21.58
N ALA A 67 -4.97 -56.33 -20.34
CA ALA A 67 -5.35 -57.52 -19.57
C ALA A 67 -6.48 -57.30 -18.55
N LEU A 68 -7.03 -56.10 -18.39
CA LEU A 68 -8.08 -55.84 -17.39
C LEU A 68 -9.50 -55.67 -17.98
N LEU A 69 -9.68 -55.78 -19.30
CA LEU A 69 -10.98 -55.52 -19.95
C LEU A 69 -11.69 -56.77 -20.53
N LEU A 70 -11.17 -57.99 -20.32
CA LEU A 70 -11.73 -59.20 -20.97
C LEU A 70 -12.17 -60.36 -20.06
N ASP A 71 -12.22 -60.20 -18.73
CA ASP A 71 -12.56 -61.33 -17.83
C ASP A 71 -13.82 -61.13 -16.98
N SER A 72 -14.88 -60.54 -17.56
CA SER A 72 -16.18 -60.33 -16.87
C SER A 72 -17.34 -61.21 -17.39
N LYS A 73 -17.08 -62.24 -18.21
CA LYS A 73 -18.14 -63.18 -18.63
C LYS A 73 -17.71 -64.64 -18.45
N ARG A 74 -17.67 -65.10 -17.18
CA ARG A 74 -18.19 -66.41 -16.74
C ARG A 74 -17.99 -66.63 -15.23
N HIS A 75 -19.11 -66.92 -14.56
CA HIS A 75 -19.27 -67.61 -13.27
C HIS A 75 -18.86 -66.90 -11.96
N GLY A 76 -19.84 -66.22 -11.37
CA GLY A 76 -20.47 -66.70 -10.12
C GLY A 76 -19.67 -66.62 -8.82
N ALA A 77 -19.48 -65.42 -8.28
CA ALA A 77 -19.47 -65.19 -6.84
C ALA A 77 -19.84 -63.71 -6.55
N ALA A 78 -20.82 -63.50 -5.68
CA ALA A 78 -21.21 -62.17 -5.23
C ALA A 78 -20.06 -61.55 -4.41
N GLY A 79 -19.36 -60.57 -4.98
CA GLY A 79 -18.43 -59.68 -4.28
C GLY A 79 -18.87 -58.24 -4.52
N ALA A 80 -19.01 -57.47 -3.44
CA ALA A 80 -19.51 -56.10 -3.46
C ALA A 80 -18.74 -55.21 -4.46
N ALA A 81 -19.45 -54.58 -5.39
CA ALA A 81 -18.90 -53.46 -6.16
C ALA A 81 -18.66 -52.30 -5.19
N MET A 82 -17.42 -52.10 -4.76
CA MET A 82 -17.02 -50.96 -3.93
C MET A 82 -17.32 -49.66 -4.69
N ALA A 83 -18.05 -48.74 -4.05
CA ALA A 83 -18.34 -47.42 -4.59
C ALA A 83 -17.03 -46.62 -4.73
N ARG A 84 -16.54 -46.46 -5.96
CA ARG A 84 -15.36 -45.63 -6.24
C ARG A 84 -15.72 -44.16 -6.07
N GLN A 85 -14.95 -43.46 -5.25
CA GLN A 85 -15.11 -42.02 -5.04
C GLN A 85 -14.42 -41.24 -6.17
N HIS A 86 -14.85 -40.01 -6.42
CA HIS A 86 -14.23 -39.14 -7.42
C HIS A 86 -13.31 -38.14 -6.74
N ALA A 87 -12.12 -37.91 -7.29
CA ALA A 87 -11.29 -36.78 -6.87
C ALA A 87 -11.96 -35.47 -7.29
N ARG A 88 -11.84 -34.44 -6.45
CA ARG A 88 -12.20 -33.08 -6.85
C ARG A 88 -11.24 -32.64 -7.97
N THR A 89 -11.79 -32.13 -9.06
CA THR A 89 -11.03 -31.71 -10.23
C THR A 89 -11.30 -30.25 -10.55
N LEU A 90 -10.24 -29.48 -10.72
CA LEU A 90 -10.27 -28.11 -11.22
C LEU A 90 -9.76 -28.09 -12.67
N TRP A 91 -10.30 -27.20 -13.51
CA TRP A 91 -9.80 -27.06 -14.89
C TRP A 91 -9.89 -25.63 -15.40
N TYR A 92 -9.01 -25.27 -16.33
CA TYR A 92 -9.08 -23.99 -17.04
C TYR A 92 -8.52 -24.10 -18.45
N ASP A 93 -8.92 -23.14 -19.28
CA ASP A 93 -8.58 -23.14 -20.70
C ASP A 93 -7.47 -22.15 -21.08
N ARG A 94 -6.70 -22.51 -22.11
CA ARG A 94 -5.69 -21.67 -22.77
C ARG A 94 -5.68 -21.90 -24.28
N PRO A 95 -5.04 -21.02 -25.08
CA PRO A 95 -5.02 -21.16 -26.53
C PRO A 95 -4.50 -22.52 -27.03
N LYS A 96 -3.47 -23.07 -26.37
CA LYS A 96 -2.81 -24.31 -26.80
C LYS A 96 -3.08 -25.54 -25.94
N TYR A 97 -3.47 -25.34 -24.69
CA TYR A 97 -3.60 -26.41 -23.71
C TYR A 97 -4.87 -26.23 -22.89
N VAL A 98 -5.42 -27.35 -22.44
CA VAL A 98 -6.42 -27.40 -21.38
C VAL A 98 -5.73 -27.96 -20.14
N PHE A 99 -5.88 -27.26 -19.02
CA PHE A 99 -5.25 -27.64 -17.76
C PHE A 99 -6.29 -28.29 -16.86
N MET A 100 -5.91 -29.37 -16.20
CA MET A 100 -6.76 -30.08 -15.25
C MET A 100 -5.95 -30.44 -14.01
N GLU A 101 -6.50 -30.24 -12.83
CA GLU A 101 -5.84 -30.55 -11.57
C GLU A 101 -6.74 -31.47 -10.74
N PHE A 102 -6.26 -32.68 -10.44
CA PHE A 102 -6.89 -33.60 -9.50
C PHE A 102 -6.35 -33.31 -8.09
N CYS A 103 -7.22 -32.79 -7.22
CA CYS A 103 -6.87 -32.33 -5.87
C CYS A 103 -6.86 -33.50 -4.88
N VAL A 104 -5.78 -34.30 -4.89
CA VAL A 104 -5.57 -35.41 -3.96
C VAL A 104 -4.22 -35.19 -3.26
N GLU A 105 -4.26 -34.95 -1.95
CA GLU A 105 -3.05 -34.83 -1.13
C GLU A 105 -2.48 -36.23 -0.82
N ASP A 106 -1.15 -36.34 -0.81
CA ASP A 106 -0.39 -37.56 -0.51
C ASP A 106 -0.86 -38.80 -1.30
N SER A 107 -1.19 -38.60 -2.58
CA SER A 107 -1.70 -39.65 -3.46
C SER A 107 -0.65 -40.75 -3.73
N THR A 108 -1.08 -42.00 -3.64
CA THR A 108 -0.31 -43.19 -4.02
C THR A 108 -0.99 -43.94 -5.17
N ASP A 109 -0.28 -44.83 -5.84
CA ASP A 109 -0.79 -45.63 -6.98
C ASP A 109 -1.43 -44.78 -8.10
N VAL A 110 -0.79 -43.66 -8.44
CA VAL A 110 -1.31 -42.70 -9.41
C VAL A 110 -1.17 -43.21 -10.85
N HIS A 111 -2.31 -43.41 -11.50
CA HIS A 111 -2.44 -43.74 -12.91
C HIS A 111 -3.20 -42.64 -13.66
N VAL A 112 -2.58 -42.12 -14.72
CA VAL A 112 -3.16 -41.14 -15.64
C VAL A 112 -3.06 -41.74 -17.05
N LEU A 113 -4.19 -41.88 -17.73
CA LEU A 113 -4.26 -42.30 -19.12
C LEU A 113 -4.94 -41.18 -19.93
N ILE A 114 -4.18 -40.55 -20.82
CA ILE A 114 -4.69 -39.50 -21.72
C ILE A 114 -4.82 -40.10 -23.11
N GLU A 115 -6.05 -40.17 -23.62
CA GLU A 115 -6.37 -40.57 -24.98
C GLU A 115 -6.89 -39.35 -25.77
N ASP A 116 -6.96 -39.45 -27.09
CA ASP A 116 -7.36 -38.35 -27.98
C ASP A 116 -8.74 -37.74 -27.67
N HIS A 117 -9.61 -38.47 -26.97
CA HIS A 117 -10.98 -38.05 -26.66
C HIS A 117 -11.37 -38.19 -25.19
N ARG A 118 -10.48 -38.72 -24.33
CA ARG A 118 -10.79 -38.89 -22.91
C ARG A 118 -9.54 -38.91 -22.05
N ILE A 119 -9.74 -38.68 -20.76
CA ILE A 119 -8.74 -38.92 -19.73
C ILE A 119 -9.33 -39.78 -18.63
N VAL A 120 -8.54 -40.75 -18.19
CA VAL A 120 -8.84 -41.61 -17.05
C VAL A 120 -7.79 -41.37 -15.98
N PHE A 121 -8.24 -41.04 -14.78
CA PHE A 121 -7.41 -40.82 -13.60
C PHE A 121 -7.82 -41.79 -12.51
N SER A 122 -6.85 -42.44 -11.86
CA SER A 122 -7.07 -43.19 -10.63
C SER A 122 -5.90 -43.08 -9.66
N CYS A 123 -6.18 -43.07 -8.37
CA CYS A 123 -5.18 -43.10 -7.30
C CYS A 123 -5.78 -43.58 -5.97
N GLN A 124 -4.94 -43.75 -4.96
CA GLN A 124 -5.34 -43.91 -3.56
C GLN A 124 -4.95 -42.68 -2.75
N ASN A 125 -5.84 -42.19 -1.89
CA ASN A 125 -5.52 -41.12 -0.94
C ASN A 125 -4.79 -41.65 0.30
N ALA A 126 -4.38 -40.78 1.23
CA ALA A 126 -3.70 -41.16 2.47
C ALA A 126 -4.48 -42.17 3.35
N ASP A 127 -5.82 -42.17 3.26
CA ASP A 127 -6.71 -43.08 3.98
C ASP A 127 -6.90 -44.43 3.28
N GLY A 128 -6.23 -44.66 2.14
CA GLY A 128 -6.36 -45.88 1.34
C GLY A 128 -7.64 -45.97 0.50
N VAL A 129 -8.37 -44.87 0.34
CA VAL A 129 -9.58 -44.80 -0.48
C VAL A 129 -9.20 -44.64 -1.95
N GLU A 130 -9.71 -45.54 -2.79
CA GLU A 130 -9.55 -45.47 -4.24
C GLU A 130 -10.42 -44.36 -4.84
N LEU A 131 -9.76 -43.44 -5.53
CA LEU A 131 -10.36 -42.36 -6.29
C LEU A 131 -10.26 -42.65 -7.80
N TYR A 132 -11.34 -42.37 -8.53
CA TYR A 132 -11.45 -42.60 -9.95
C TYR A 132 -12.21 -41.46 -10.64
N ASN A 133 -11.68 -40.96 -11.75
CA ASN A 133 -12.33 -39.97 -12.59
C ASN A 133 -12.15 -40.36 -14.06
N GLU A 134 -13.23 -40.30 -14.84
CA GLU A 134 -13.20 -40.42 -16.30
C GLU A 134 -13.88 -39.18 -16.89
N ILE A 135 -13.22 -38.54 -17.86
CA ILE A 135 -13.73 -37.35 -18.54
C ILE A 135 -13.59 -37.57 -20.04
N GLU A 136 -14.71 -37.56 -20.77
CA GLU A 136 -14.71 -37.39 -22.23
C GLU A 136 -14.53 -35.91 -22.57
N PHE A 137 -13.53 -35.59 -23.39
CA PHE A 137 -13.18 -34.21 -23.72
C PHE A 137 -14.18 -33.55 -24.68
N TYR A 138 -14.37 -32.24 -24.51
CA TYR A 138 -15.18 -31.38 -25.38
C TYR A 138 -14.79 -31.50 -26.85
N ALA A 139 -13.49 -31.52 -27.14
CA ALA A 139 -12.96 -31.72 -28.48
C ALA A 139 -11.74 -32.65 -28.46
N LYS A 140 -11.30 -33.05 -29.65
CA LYS A 140 -10.10 -33.88 -29.81
C LYS A 140 -8.86 -33.20 -29.21
N VAL A 141 -8.02 -33.97 -28.55
CA VAL A 141 -6.72 -33.56 -28.00
C VAL A 141 -5.60 -34.34 -28.65
N ASN A 142 -4.37 -33.86 -28.52
CA ASN A 142 -3.17 -34.59 -28.90
C ASN A 142 -2.62 -35.32 -27.67
N SER A 143 -2.97 -36.60 -27.53
CA SER A 143 -2.55 -37.44 -26.41
C SER A 143 -1.02 -37.56 -26.28
N LYS A 144 -0.29 -37.58 -27.41
CA LYS A 144 1.18 -37.75 -27.43
C LYS A 144 1.94 -36.52 -26.90
N ASP A 145 1.36 -35.34 -27.08
CA ASP A 145 1.93 -34.06 -26.59
C ASP A 145 1.30 -33.60 -25.26
N SER A 146 0.49 -34.46 -24.63
CA SER A 146 -0.11 -34.20 -23.33
C SER A 146 0.71 -34.86 -22.22
N GLN A 147 0.81 -34.22 -21.06
CA GLN A 147 1.65 -34.68 -19.95
C GLN A 147 0.96 -34.49 -18.60
N ASP A 148 1.32 -35.28 -17.60
CA ASP A 148 0.99 -35.03 -16.20
C ASP A 148 2.23 -34.63 -15.38
N LYS A 149 1.99 -33.82 -14.35
CA LYS A 149 2.98 -33.45 -13.33
C LYS A 149 2.40 -33.74 -11.96
N ARG A 150 3.20 -34.41 -11.14
CA ARG A 150 2.81 -34.84 -9.79
C ARG A 150 3.43 -33.93 -8.74
N SER A 151 2.62 -33.54 -7.76
CA SER A 151 3.01 -32.80 -6.56
C SER A 151 2.53 -33.58 -5.34
N GLY A 152 3.05 -33.28 -4.15
CA GLY A 152 2.54 -33.87 -2.90
C GLY A 152 1.09 -33.47 -2.58
N ARG A 153 0.55 -32.46 -3.26
CA ARG A 153 -0.79 -31.90 -2.99
C ARG A 153 -1.82 -32.18 -4.09
N SER A 154 -1.37 -32.54 -5.30
CA SER A 154 -2.25 -32.69 -6.47
C SER A 154 -1.52 -33.30 -7.67
N ILE A 155 -2.32 -33.71 -8.66
CA ILE A 155 -1.85 -34.18 -9.97
C ILE A 155 -2.37 -33.23 -11.05
N THR A 156 -1.46 -32.53 -11.73
CA THR A 156 -1.81 -31.56 -12.80
C THR A 156 -1.58 -32.19 -14.17
N CYS A 157 -2.60 -32.20 -15.02
CA CYS A 157 -2.55 -32.65 -16.40
C CYS A 157 -2.57 -31.45 -17.36
N PHE A 158 -1.66 -31.47 -18.33
CA PHE A 158 -1.50 -30.49 -19.39
C PHE A 158 -1.94 -31.17 -20.69
N VAL A 159 -3.16 -30.90 -21.13
CA VAL A 159 -3.76 -31.59 -22.27
C VAL A 159 -3.64 -30.72 -23.51
N ARG A 160 -2.85 -31.14 -24.50
CA ARG A 160 -2.62 -30.38 -25.74
C ARG A 160 -3.86 -30.42 -26.62
N LYS A 161 -4.41 -29.26 -27.00
CA LYS A 161 -5.55 -29.21 -27.93
C LYS A 161 -5.14 -29.67 -29.33
N TRP A 162 -6.03 -30.37 -30.02
CA TRP A 162 -5.83 -30.69 -31.43
C TRP A 162 -5.97 -29.46 -32.34
N LYS A 163 -6.92 -28.57 -32.02
CA LYS A 163 -7.07 -27.25 -32.65
C LYS A 163 -6.66 -26.19 -31.63
N GLU A 164 -5.53 -25.52 -31.88
CA GLU A 164 -5.08 -24.37 -31.11
C GLU A 164 -5.99 -23.15 -31.38
N ASN A 165 -6.00 -22.20 -30.45
CA ASN A 165 -6.76 -20.95 -30.50
C ASN A 165 -8.29 -21.13 -30.68
N VAL A 166 -8.85 -22.27 -30.24
CA VAL A 166 -10.30 -22.48 -30.12
C VAL A 166 -10.68 -22.66 -28.66
N ALA A 167 -11.51 -21.79 -28.08
CA ALA A 167 -11.84 -21.94 -26.67
C ALA A 167 -12.78 -23.10 -26.43
N TRP A 168 -12.62 -23.65 -25.24
CA TRP A 168 -13.44 -24.72 -24.75
C TRP A 168 -14.45 -24.11 -23.77
N PRO A 169 -15.73 -23.94 -24.16
CA PRO A 169 -16.75 -23.41 -23.27
C PRO A 169 -17.02 -24.36 -22.08
N ARG A 170 -16.60 -25.62 -22.20
CA ARG A 170 -16.63 -26.65 -21.16
C ARG A 170 -15.52 -27.67 -21.39
N LEU A 171 -15.15 -28.41 -20.35
CA LEU A 171 -14.17 -29.51 -20.46
C LEU A 171 -14.77 -30.78 -21.06
N THR A 172 -16.02 -31.07 -20.70
CA THR A 172 -16.71 -32.32 -21.04
C THR A 172 -17.37 -32.24 -22.42
N LYS A 173 -17.38 -33.36 -23.15
CA LYS A 173 -18.13 -33.52 -24.41
C LYS A 173 -19.61 -33.19 -24.24
N GLU A 174 -20.22 -33.82 -23.25
CA GLU A 174 -21.61 -33.60 -22.87
C GLU A 174 -21.74 -32.33 -22.02
N ASP A 175 -22.90 -31.69 -22.09
CA ASP A 175 -23.25 -30.49 -21.32
C ASP A 175 -23.72 -30.82 -19.89
N ILE A 176 -23.21 -31.92 -19.35
CA ILE A 176 -23.47 -32.36 -17.97
C ILE A 176 -22.24 -32.00 -17.17
N LYS A 177 -22.42 -31.20 -16.12
CA LYS A 177 -21.34 -30.81 -15.20
C LYS A 177 -21.31 -31.75 -14.00
N PRO A 178 -20.33 -32.68 -13.90
CA PRO A 178 -20.19 -33.52 -12.71
C PRO A 178 -19.93 -32.66 -11.47
N VAL A 179 -20.51 -33.05 -10.33
CA VAL A 179 -20.41 -32.28 -9.06
C VAL A 179 -18.96 -32.11 -8.60
N TRP A 180 -18.10 -33.09 -8.90
CA TRP A 180 -16.69 -33.10 -8.54
C TRP A 180 -15.79 -32.29 -9.51
N LEU A 181 -16.32 -31.81 -10.65
CA LEU A 181 -15.59 -31.04 -11.65
C LEU A 181 -15.97 -29.55 -11.59
N SER A 182 -14.99 -28.68 -11.37
CA SER A 182 -15.17 -27.23 -11.27
C SER A 182 -14.20 -26.45 -12.15
N VAL A 183 -14.62 -25.28 -12.62
CA VAL A 183 -13.72 -24.34 -13.31
C VAL A 183 -12.78 -23.73 -12.27
N ASP A 184 -11.50 -23.68 -12.61
CA ASP A 184 -10.48 -22.95 -11.88
C ASP A 184 -10.53 -21.47 -12.28
N PHE A 185 -11.31 -20.68 -11.54
CA PHE A 185 -11.48 -19.26 -11.81
C PHE A 185 -10.23 -18.43 -11.51
N ASP A 186 -9.32 -18.91 -10.66
CA ASP A 186 -8.09 -18.19 -10.33
C ASP A 186 -7.15 -18.17 -11.54
N ASN A 187 -7.10 -19.29 -12.27
CA ASN A 187 -6.35 -19.44 -13.50
C ASN A 187 -7.16 -19.15 -14.76
N TRP A 188 -8.49 -19.03 -14.73
CA TRP A 188 -9.28 -18.70 -15.92
C TRP A 188 -8.92 -17.32 -16.49
N ARG A 189 -8.86 -17.23 -17.82
CA ARG A 189 -8.66 -15.99 -18.58
C ARG A 189 -9.53 -16.12 -19.83
N ASP A 190 -10.42 -15.17 -20.06
CA ASP A 190 -11.14 -15.08 -21.33
C ASP A 190 -10.13 -14.61 -22.38
N TRP A 191 -9.66 -15.55 -23.20
CA TRP A 191 -8.69 -15.30 -24.26
C TRP A 191 -9.34 -15.29 -25.66
N GLU A 192 -10.63 -15.63 -25.75
CA GLU A 192 -11.44 -15.37 -26.94
C GLU A 192 -11.89 -13.91 -26.96
N GLY A 193 -11.43 -13.16 -27.96
CA GLY A 193 -11.68 -11.73 -28.11
C GLY A 193 -10.42 -10.88 -28.26
N ASP A 194 -9.24 -11.43 -27.95
CA ASP A 194 -7.97 -10.73 -28.14
C ASP A 194 -7.53 -10.70 -29.61
N GLU A 195 -7.90 -11.67 -30.45
CA GLU A 195 -7.38 -11.70 -31.83
C GLU A 195 -7.95 -10.59 -32.73
N GLU A 196 -9.20 -10.10 -32.55
CA GLU A 196 -9.77 -9.04 -33.42
C GLU A 196 -9.35 -7.64 -32.95
N ALA A 197 -9.18 -7.45 -31.63
CA ALA A 197 -8.60 -6.24 -31.06
C ALA A 197 -7.08 -6.16 -31.29
N GLU A 198 -6.36 -7.28 -31.19
CA GLU A 198 -4.95 -7.40 -31.55
C GLU A 198 -4.75 -7.33 -33.07
N LEU A 199 -5.61 -7.91 -33.93
CA LEU A 199 -5.50 -7.70 -35.38
C LEU A 199 -5.76 -6.25 -35.73
N ALA A 200 -6.75 -5.59 -35.15
CA ALA A 200 -7.00 -4.17 -35.38
C ALA A 200 -5.83 -3.31 -34.87
N GLN A 201 -5.21 -3.67 -33.74
CA GLN A 201 -4.00 -3.02 -33.25
C GLN A 201 -2.77 -3.32 -34.10
N VAL A 202 -2.61 -4.54 -34.59
CA VAL A 202 -1.47 -4.98 -35.42
C VAL A 202 -1.61 -4.46 -36.84
N GLU A 203 -2.81 -4.38 -37.41
CA GLU A 203 -3.08 -3.71 -38.70
C GLU A 203 -2.92 -2.20 -38.56
N HIS A 204 -3.42 -1.59 -37.49
CA HIS A 204 -3.16 -0.18 -37.20
C HIS A 204 -1.66 0.10 -37.00
N TYR A 205 -0.95 -0.79 -36.31
CA TYR A 205 0.49 -0.70 -36.08
C TYR A 205 1.28 -0.99 -37.37
N ALA A 206 0.83 -1.91 -38.22
CA ALA A 206 1.42 -2.20 -39.53
C ALA A 206 1.16 -1.08 -40.55
N GLU A 207 0.00 -0.42 -40.50
CA GLU A 207 -0.29 0.80 -41.26
C GLU A 207 0.56 1.98 -40.76
N LEU A 208 0.76 2.12 -39.45
CA LEU A 208 1.68 3.09 -38.85
C LEU A 208 3.12 2.80 -39.29
N LEU A 209 3.57 1.55 -39.27
CA LEU A 209 4.92 1.16 -39.72
C LEU A 209 5.11 1.33 -41.24
N LYS A 210 4.06 1.09 -42.05
CA LYS A 210 4.09 1.40 -43.49
C LYS A 210 4.13 2.91 -43.75
N LYS A 211 3.44 3.72 -42.94
CA LYS A 211 3.48 5.19 -43.02
C LYS A 211 4.80 5.78 -42.51
N VAL A 212 5.58 5.06 -41.71
CA VAL A 212 6.92 5.44 -41.23
C VAL A 212 8.03 4.92 -42.16
N SER A 213 7.71 4.51 -43.40
CA SER A 213 8.72 4.23 -44.42
C SER A 213 9.19 5.51 -45.13
N THR A 214 9.73 6.45 -44.37
CA THR A 214 10.77 7.36 -44.87
C THR A 214 12.00 7.10 -44.02
N LYS A 215 12.95 6.38 -44.60
CA LYS A 215 14.21 5.98 -43.96
C LYS A 215 14.95 7.19 -43.35
N LYS A 216 14.73 7.41 -42.06
CA LYS A 216 15.77 7.74 -41.09
C LYS A 216 15.45 6.98 -39.81
N PRO A 217 16.45 6.42 -39.11
CA PRO A 217 16.21 5.87 -37.79
C PRO A 217 15.62 6.98 -36.88
N PRO A 218 14.73 6.64 -35.93
CA PRO A 218 14.37 7.58 -34.86
C PRO A 218 15.67 8.01 -34.15
N PRO A 219 15.81 9.29 -33.76
CA PRO A 219 17.01 9.77 -33.07
C PRO A 219 17.27 8.90 -31.84
N ALA A 220 18.52 8.48 -31.67
CA ALA A 220 18.91 7.67 -30.53
C ALA A 220 18.99 8.56 -29.28
N MET A 221 18.91 7.93 -28.11
CA MET A 221 18.86 8.57 -26.78
C MET A 221 20.17 9.31 -26.39
N ASP A 222 21.19 9.29 -27.25
CA ASP A 222 22.51 9.91 -27.04
C ASP A 222 22.73 11.21 -27.88
N ASP A 223 21.73 11.67 -28.64
CA ASP A 223 21.89 12.79 -29.59
C ASP A 223 21.61 14.19 -29.01
N LEU A 224 21.90 14.42 -27.72
CA LEU A 224 21.94 15.77 -27.13
C LEU A 224 23.33 16.13 -26.61
N ASP A 225 24.36 15.53 -27.22
CA ASP A 225 25.74 15.97 -27.05
C ASP A 225 25.89 17.36 -27.70
N PHE A 226 25.94 18.41 -26.88
CA PHE A 226 26.16 19.77 -27.34
C PHE A 226 27.59 20.19 -27.08
N THR A 227 28.30 20.50 -28.15
CA THR A 227 29.67 20.98 -28.09
C THR A 227 29.69 22.50 -27.97
N THR A 228 30.44 23.01 -27.00
CA THR A 228 30.58 24.45 -26.71
C THR A 228 31.96 24.75 -26.15
N THR A 229 32.33 26.03 -26.06
CA THR A 229 33.63 26.47 -25.54
C THR A 229 33.50 26.98 -24.12
N VAL A 230 34.47 26.66 -23.26
CA VAL A 230 34.56 27.25 -21.91
C VAL A 230 35.04 28.70 -22.03
N VAL A 231 34.21 29.65 -21.65
CA VAL A 231 34.55 31.09 -21.66
C VAL A 231 35.33 31.47 -20.40
N SER A 232 34.89 30.98 -19.24
CA SER A 232 35.60 31.23 -17.98
C SER A 232 35.34 30.16 -16.92
N CYS A 233 36.30 29.96 -16.04
CA CYS A 233 36.19 29.08 -14.88
C CYS A 233 36.82 29.78 -13.67
N ARG A 234 36.06 29.97 -12.59
CA ARG A 234 36.50 30.71 -11.40
C ARG A 234 36.16 29.94 -10.13
N PRO A 235 37.01 29.96 -9.09
CA PRO A 235 36.64 29.37 -7.80
C PRO A 235 35.34 29.97 -7.27
N ALA A 236 34.46 29.11 -6.75
CA ALA A 236 33.17 29.49 -6.21
C ALA A 236 32.77 28.57 -5.05
N GLU A 237 31.77 29.01 -4.29
CA GLU A 237 31.18 28.22 -3.20
C GLU A 237 29.68 28.06 -3.45
N LEU A 238 29.18 26.85 -3.23
CA LEU A 238 27.76 26.53 -3.32
C LEU A 238 27.22 26.19 -1.94
N GLN A 239 26.18 26.89 -1.51
CA GLN A 239 25.44 26.51 -0.30
C GLN A 239 24.50 25.35 -0.63
N THR A 240 24.60 24.29 0.15
CA THR A 240 23.78 23.08 0.06
C THR A 240 23.15 22.79 1.44
N GLU A 241 22.02 22.08 1.49
CA GLU A 241 21.44 21.62 2.75
C GLU A 241 21.79 20.14 2.97
N GLY A 242 22.48 19.83 4.06
CA GLY A 242 22.79 18.47 4.46
C GLY A 242 21.55 17.70 4.91
N SER A 243 21.67 16.37 5.05
CA SER A 243 20.57 15.45 5.41
C SER A 243 19.83 15.79 6.72
N ASN A 244 20.43 16.63 7.56
CA ASN A 244 19.90 17.06 8.86
C ASN A 244 19.39 18.52 8.86
N GLY A 245 19.25 19.16 7.71
CA GLY A 245 18.82 20.57 7.58
C GLY A 245 19.89 21.60 8.00
N LYS A 246 21.16 21.19 8.14
CA LYS A 246 22.29 22.11 8.34
C LYS A 246 22.82 22.59 6.99
N LYS A 247 23.10 23.88 6.86
CA LYS A 247 23.74 24.45 5.66
C LYS A 247 25.20 24.02 5.59
N GLU A 248 25.56 23.36 4.51
CA GLU A 248 26.93 22.95 4.16
C GLU A 248 27.42 23.77 2.98
N VAL A 249 28.65 24.29 3.07
CA VAL A 249 29.28 25.05 1.99
C VAL A 249 30.20 24.13 1.22
N LEU A 250 29.92 23.98 -0.07
CA LEU A 250 30.71 23.17 -0.99
C LEU A 250 31.61 24.07 -1.82
N SER A 251 32.93 23.90 -1.70
CA SER A 251 33.89 24.59 -2.55
C SER A 251 33.97 23.92 -3.93
N GLY A 252 34.03 24.73 -4.98
CA GLY A 252 34.10 24.26 -6.36
C GLY A 252 34.42 25.41 -7.32
N PHE A 253 33.85 25.35 -8.52
CA PHE A 253 34.12 26.28 -9.60
C PHE A 253 32.83 26.69 -10.29
N GLN A 254 32.76 27.96 -10.67
CA GLN A 254 31.75 28.52 -11.53
C GLN A 254 32.29 28.58 -12.95
N VAL A 255 31.60 27.92 -13.87
CA VAL A 255 31.97 27.74 -15.27
C VAL A 255 30.94 28.43 -16.15
N VAL A 256 31.42 29.30 -17.03
CA VAL A 256 30.60 29.97 -18.06
C VAL A 256 30.98 29.37 -19.41
N LEU A 257 29.98 28.93 -20.14
CA LEU A 257 30.11 28.40 -21.50
C LEU A 257 29.66 29.47 -22.50
N GLU A 258 30.10 29.34 -23.76
CA GLU A 258 29.68 30.23 -24.85
C GLU A 258 28.18 30.13 -25.09
N ASP A 259 27.71 28.89 -25.25
CA ASP A 259 26.30 28.49 -25.25
C ASP A 259 26.09 27.29 -24.32
N THR A 260 24.85 27.04 -23.88
CA THR A 260 24.51 25.88 -23.04
C THR A 260 23.12 25.33 -23.33
N LEU A 261 22.99 24.01 -23.24
CA LEU A 261 21.69 23.33 -23.23
C LEU A 261 21.05 23.28 -21.83
N LEU A 262 21.81 23.50 -20.76
CA LEU A 262 21.32 23.37 -19.39
C LEU A 262 20.52 24.61 -19.00
N PHE A 263 19.25 24.44 -18.67
CA PHE A 263 18.34 25.54 -18.38
C PHE A 263 18.60 26.05 -16.94
N PRO A 264 18.91 27.35 -16.78
CA PRO A 264 19.05 27.94 -15.46
C PRO A 264 17.69 28.17 -14.78
N GLU A 265 17.69 28.37 -13.46
CA GLU A 265 16.51 28.79 -12.70
C GLU A 265 15.76 29.97 -13.38
N GLY A 266 14.44 29.88 -13.61
CA GLY A 266 13.65 30.99 -14.16
C GLY A 266 12.18 30.69 -14.52
N GLY A 267 11.33 31.74 -14.58
CA GLY A 267 9.97 31.67 -15.15
C GLY A 267 8.85 31.20 -14.21
N GLY A 268 8.96 31.41 -12.90
CA GLY A 268 8.01 30.87 -11.92
C GLY A 268 8.26 29.40 -11.55
N GLN A 269 9.29 28.79 -12.15
CA GLN A 269 9.95 27.61 -11.61
C GLN A 269 10.73 28.05 -10.36
N VAL A 270 10.03 28.17 -9.25
CA VAL A 270 10.63 28.22 -7.92
C VAL A 270 10.53 26.81 -7.36
N GLY A 271 11.65 26.28 -6.88
CA GLY A 271 11.73 25.02 -6.15
C GLY A 271 11.91 25.30 -4.66
N ASP A 272 11.82 24.26 -3.84
CA ASP A 272 12.20 24.33 -2.43
C ASP A 272 13.72 24.54 -2.28
N ASP A 273 14.19 25.03 -1.13
CA ASP A 273 15.61 25.29 -0.85
C ASP A 273 16.51 24.03 -1.02
N LEU A 274 15.90 22.83 -1.06
CA LEU A 274 16.53 21.52 -1.23
C LEU A 274 16.52 20.98 -2.68
N GLY A 275 15.89 21.68 -3.63
CA GLY A 275 15.62 21.17 -4.97
C GLY A 275 15.25 22.29 -5.93
N LYS A 276 16.23 23.14 -6.24
CA LYS A 276 16.05 24.19 -7.22
C LYS A 276 15.73 23.61 -8.61
N PRO A 277 14.89 24.26 -9.43
CA PRO A 277 14.35 23.69 -10.66
C PRO A 277 15.24 23.97 -11.87
N ASP A 278 16.56 23.95 -11.68
CA ASP A 278 17.54 23.99 -12.75
C ASP A 278 17.85 22.59 -13.28
N ASP A 279 18.38 22.53 -14.50
CA ASP A 279 18.86 21.27 -15.06
C ASP A 279 20.21 20.86 -14.48
N HIS A 280 20.38 19.55 -14.36
CA HIS A 280 21.65 18.94 -14.07
C HIS A 280 22.18 18.27 -15.33
N GLY A 281 23.42 17.79 -15.26
CA GLY A 281 24.07 17.16 -16.39
C GLY A 281 25.56 17.01 -16.17
N THR A 282 26.30 16.87 -17.25
CA THR A 282 27.76 16.83 -17.23
C THR A 282 28.37 17.77 -18.27
N ILE A 283 29.58 18.24 -17.98
CA ILE A 283 30.47 18.93 -18.93
C ILE A 283 31.77 18.11 -19.01
N ASN A 284 32.07 17.46 -20.13
CA ASN A 284 33.15 16.47 -20.25
C ASN A 284 33.15 15.45 -19.09
N ASP A 285 31.98 14.87 -18.80
CA ASP A 285 31.74 13.91 -17.71
C ASP A 285 31.95 14.47 -16.28
N ILE A 286 32.20 15.78 -16.14
CA ILE A 286 32.21 16.47 -14.85
C ILE A 286 30.78 16.87 -14.49
N SER A 287 30.29 16.41 -13.35
CA SER A 287 28.94 16.70 -12.88
C SER A 287 28.70 18.19 -12.65
N VAL A 288 27.63 18.71 -13.22
CA VAL A 288 27.09 20.04 -12.96
C VAL A 288 26.05 19.93 -11.85
N LEU A 289 26.35 20.55 -10.70
CA LEU A 289 25.49 20.45 -9.52
C LEU A 289 24.46 21.57 -9.44
N ARG A 290 24.68 22.67 -10.17
CA ARG A 290 23.75 23.79 -10.22
C ARG A 290 23.96 24.66 -11.45
N VAL A 291 22.87 25.18 -12.01
CA VAL A 291 22.89 26.18 -13.08
C VAL A 291 22.11 27.42 -12.64
N THR A 292 22.80 28.56 -12.53
CA THR A 292 22.18 29.84 -12.14
C THR A 292 22.24 30.86 -13.26
N ARG A 293 21.24 31.74 -13.33
CA ARG A 293 21.20 32.82 -14.31
C ARG A 293 21.86 34.08 -13.75
N ARG A 294 22.79 34.67 -14.51
CA ARG A 294 23.38 35.98 -14.25
C ARG A 294 23.21 36.88 -15.48
N GLY A 295 22.13 37.65 -15.52
CA GLY A 295 21.77 38.45 -16.70
C GLY A 295 21.44 37.55 -17.90
N ALA A 296 22.20 37.69 -18.99
CA ALA A 296 22.09 36.82 -20.18
C ALA A 296 22.93 35.53 -20.08
N GLN A 297 23.79 35.40 -19.05
CA GLN A 297 24.71 34.27 -18.91
C GLN A 297 24.14 33.18 -17.99
N ALA A 298 24.51 31.94 -18.28
CA ALA A 298 24.26 30.79 -17.43
C ALA A 298 25.58 30.36 -16.76
N ASP A 299 25.55 30.34 -15.43
CA ASP A 299 26.64 29.97 -14.55
C ASP A 299 26.48 28.51 -14.10
N HIS A 300 27.44 27.64 -14.44
CA HIS A 300 27.43 26.22 -14.10
C HIS A 300 28.36 25.96 -12.92
N PHE A 301 27.87 25.34 -11.85
CA PHE A 301 28.70 24.97 -10.71
C PHE A 301 29.22 23.53 -10.85
N THR A 302 30.54 23.36 -10.85
CA THR A 302 31.23 22.07 -10.92
C THR A 302 32.22 21.93 -9.75
N GLN A 303 32.53 20.70 -9.32
CA GLN A 303 33.56 20.48 -8.30
C GLN A 303 34.98 20.46 -8.88
N THR A 304 35.10 20.18 -10.18
CA THR A 304 36.37 20.09 -10.90
C THR A 304 36.50 21.31 -11.83
N PRO A 305 37.68 21.95 -11.90
CA PRO A 305 37.89 23.10 -12.77
C PRO A 305 37.93 22.68 -14.24
N LEU A 306 37.49 23.58 -15.11
CA LEU A 306 37.58 23.47 -16.56
C LEU A 306 38.50 24.55 -17.12
N THR A 307 39.26 24.23 -18.17
CA THR A 307 40.23 25.16 -18.75
C THR A 307 39.53 26.14 -19.70
N PRO A 308 39.61 27.47 -19.48
CA PRO A 308 39.07 28.44 -20.44
C PRO A 308 39.70 28.29 -21.83
N GLY A 309 38.88 28.42 -22.87
CA GLY A 309 39.27 28.26 -24.27
C GLY A 309 39.24 26.81 -24.77
N THR A 310 38.91 25.82 -23.94
CA THR A 310 38.75 24.44 -24.40
C THR A 310 37.32 24.15 -24.86
N GLU A 311 37.22 23.36 -25.92
CA GLU A 311 35.98 22.76 -26.37
C GLU A 311 35.55 21.64 -25.39
N VAL A 312 34.28 21.63 -25.01
CA VAL A 312 33.69 20.70 -24.05
C VAL A 312 32.34 20.19 -24.55
N GLN A 313 32.02 18.95 -24.18
CA GLN A 313 30.75 18.30 -24.46
C GLN A 313 29.82 18.43 -23.26
N VAL A 314 28.62 18.96 -23.49
CA VAL A 314 27.58 19.13 -22.48
C VAL A 314 26.50 18.06 -22.68
N ARG A 315 26.16 17.35 -21.61
CA ARG A 315 25.05 16.37 -21.57
C ARG A 315 24.05 16.76 -20.51
N VAL A 316 22.76 16.70 -20.83
CA VAL A 316 21.68 16.96 -19.88
C VAL A 316 21.25 15.68 -19.15
N ASP A 317 20.93 15.79 -17.86
CA ASP A 317 20.17 14.76 -17.16
C ASP A 317 18.73 14.74 -17.72
N TRP A 318 18.50 13.83 -18.67
CA TRP A 318 17.23 13.76 -19.38
C TRP A 318 16.06 13.36 -18.49
N GLU A 319 16.26 12.49 -17.50
CA GLU A 319 15.17 12.08 -16.60
C GLU A 319 14.63 13.29 -15.84
N ARG A 320 15.56 14.11 -15.31
CA ARG A 320 15.22 15.36 -14.62
C ARG A 320 14.60 16.39 -15.56
N ARG A 321 15.22 16.62 -16.72
CA ARG A 321 14.72 17.57 -17.73
C ARG A 321 13.30 17.22 -18.16
N PHE A 322 13.06 15.95 -18.47
CA PHE A 322 11.76 15.48 -18.94
C PHE A 322 10.69 15.57 -17.83
N ASP A 323 11.03 15.24 -16.59
CA ASP A 323 10.16 15.46 -15.43
C ASP A 323 9.74 16.93 -15.30
N HIS A 324 10.69 17.87 -15.39
CA HIS A 324 10.40 19.30 -15.35
C HIS A 324 9.52 19.75 -16.53
N MET A 325 9.80 19.29 -17.75
CA MET A 325 8.97 19.56 -18.93
C MET A 325 7.53 19.06 -18.74
N GLN A 326 7.36 17.88 -18.14
CA GLN A 326 6.04 17.32 -17.82
C GLN A 326 5.30 18.20 -16.81
N GLN A 327 5.93 18.57 -15.69
CA GLN A 327 5.28 19.41 -14.69
C GLN A 327 4.94 20.80 -15.24
N HIS A 328 5.83 21.40 -16.02
CA HIS A 328 5.63 22.73 -16.60
C HIS A 328 4.49 22.71 -17.61
N SER A 329 4.51 21.78 -18.57
CA SER A 329 3.43 21.70 -19.58
C SER A 329 2.10 21.29 -18.94
N GLY A 330 2.13 20.45 -17.91
CA GLY A 330 0.96 20.16 -17.07
C GLY A 330 0.40 21.39 -16.36
N GLN A 331 1.26 22.29 -15.87
CA GLN A 331 0.83 23.57 -15.31
C GLN A 331 0.06 24.42 -16.32
N HIS A 332 0.57 24.61 -17.55
CA HIS A 332 -0.14 25.39 -18.57
C HIS A 332 -1.50 24.77 -18.91
N LEU A 333 -1.54 23.45 -19.06
CA LEU A 333 -2.76 22.74 -19.37
C LEU A 333 -3.82 22.91 -18.26
N ILE A 334 -3.45 22.66 -16.99
CA ILE A 334 -4.37 22.84 -15.85
C ILE A 334 -4.85 24.28 -15.76
N THR A 335 -3.93 25.22 -15.88
CA THR A 335 -4.24 26.65 -15.81
C THR A 335 -5.24 27.06 -16.90
N ALA A 336 -5.05 26.62 -18.14
CA ALA A 336 -5.95 26.97 -19.24
C ALA A 336 -7.35 26.37 -19.04
N VAL A 337 -7.42 25.11 -18.61
CA VAL A 337 -8.68 24.42 -18.33
C VAL A 337 -9.41 25.06 -17.14
N ALA A 338 -8.71 25.41 -16.07
CA ALA A 338 -9.29 26.07 -14.90
C ALA A 338 -9.87 27.45 -15.24
N ASP A 339 -9.20 28.22 -16.09
CA ASP A 339 -9.69 29.52 -16.57
C ASP A 339 -10.88 29.35 -17.52
N HIS A 340 -10.82 28.41 -18.47
CA HIS A 340 -11.91 28.18 -19.43
C HIS A 340 -13.20 27.66 -18.79
N LEU A 341 -13.10 26.70 -17.85
CA LEU A 341 -14.29 26.11 -17.22
C LEU A 341 -14.89 27.01 -16.15
N TYR A 342 -14.05 27.73 -15.39
CA TYR A 342 -14.46 28.37 -14.15
C TYR A 342 -13.94 29.81 -13.95
N GLY A 343 -13.19 30.37 -14.90
CA GLY A 343 -12.58 31.70 -14.77
C GLY A 343 -11.50 31.78 -13.70
N LEU A 344 -10.92 30.65 -13.28
CA LEU A 344 -9.93 30.56 -12.21
C LEU A 344 -8.53 30.87 -12.76
N LYS A 345 -8.16 32.16 -12.73
CA LYS A 345 -6.85 32.61 -13.20
C LYS A 345 -5.71 32.16 -12.28
N THR A 346 -4.55 31.88 -12.85
CA THR A 346 -3.35 31.51 -12.07
C THR A 346 -2.58 32.76 -11.60
N THR A 347 -2.35 32.86 -10.29
CA THR A 347 -1.64 33.98 -9.67
C THR A 347 -0.19 33.69 -9.32
N SER A 348 0.18 32.42 -9.17
CA SER A 348 1.56 31.95 -9.08
C SER A 348 1.58 30.45 -9.27
N TRP A 349 2.76 29.89 -9.50
CA TRP A 349 2.97 28.45 -9.47
C TRP A 349 4.34 28.14 -8.88
N GLU A 350 4.54 26.91 -8.47
CA GLU A 350 5.76 26.39 -7.88
C GLU A 350 6.04 24.99 -8.42
N LEU A 351 7.28 24.75 -8.82
CA LEU A 351 7.78 23.44 -9.24
C LEU A 351 8.54 22.82 -8.07
N GLY A 352 7.81 22.20 -7.15
CA GLY A 352 8.44 21.54 -5.99
C GLY A 352 9.12 20.22 -6.38
N ARG A 353 10.01 19.73 -5.51
CA ARG A 353 10.76 18.48 -5.73
C ARG A 353 9.87 17.24 -5.89
N LEU A 354 8.82 17.14 -5.08
CA LEU A 354 7.92 15.98 -5.07
C LEU A 354 6.56 16.27 -5.70
N ARG A 355 6.08 17.51 -5.60
CA ARG A 355 4.75 17.94 -6.04
C ARG A 355 4.81 19.37 -6.56
N SER A 356 3.94 19.68 -7.53
CA SER A 356 3.81 21.03 -8.09
C SER A 356 2.56 21.71 -7.57
N VAL A 357 2.58 23.04 -7.49
CA VAL A 357 1.47 23.83 -6.92
C VAL A 357 1.10 24.97 -7.86
N ILE A 358 -0.19 25.18 -8.06
CA ILE A 358 -0.76 26.32 -8.80
C ILE A 358 -1.64 27.11 -7.85
N GLU A 359 -1.34 28.39 -7.63
CA GLU A 359 -2.21 29.31 -6.89
C GLU A 359 -3.26 29.86 -7.85
N LEU A 360 -4.54 29.55 -7.59
CA LEU A 360 -5.70 29.99 -8.34
C LEU A 360 -6.37 31.18 -7.64
N ASP A 361 -6.83 32.14 -8.44
CA ASP A 361 -7.54 33.34 -8.00
C ASP A 361 -9.00 33.04 -7.64
N GLY A 362 -9.18 32.30 -6.54
CA GLY A 362 -10.49 31.92 -6.04
C GLY A 362 -10.41 31.47 -4.57
N PRO A 363 -11.34 31.91 -3.71
CA PRO A 363 -11.32 31.61 -2.27
C PRO A 363 -11.67 30.16 -1.95
N LEU A 364 -12.37 29.48 -2.86
CA LEU A 364 -12.78 28.10 -2.71
C LEU A 364 -12.81 27.45 -4.10
N VAL A 365 -12.09 26.34 -4.23
CA VAL A 365 -12.21 25.43 -5.37
C VAL A 365 -12.80 24.13 -4.81
N THR A 366 -14.00 23.79 -5.27
CA THR A 366 -14.76 22.62 -4.79
C THR A 366 -14.16 21.31 -5.31
N ALA A 367 -14.48 20.20 -4.64
CA ALA A 367 -14.02 18.88 -5.07
C ALA A 367 -14.54 18.51 -6.46
N GLU A 368 -15.76 18.94 -6.80
CA GLU A 368 -16.39 18.75 -8.10
C GLU A 368 -15.64 19.54 -9.20
N GLN A 369 -15.26 20.79 -8.92
CA GLN A 369 -14.44 21.58 -9.84
C GLN A 369 -13.07 20.95 -10.05
N VAL A 370 -12.42 20.47 -8.99
CA VAL A 370 -11.13 19.77 -9.08
C VAL A 370 -11.26 18.52 -9.96
N ALA A 371 -12.31 17.71 -9.75
CA ALA A 371 -12.55 16.50 -10.52
C ALA A 371 -12.81 16.81 -12.01
N ALA A 372 -13.61 17.85 -12.29
CA ALA A 372 -13.89 18.28 -13.66
C ALA A 372 -12.64 18.79 -14.39
N ILE A 373 -11.80 19.59 -13.70
CA ILE A 373 -10.51 20.03 -14.24
C ILE A 373 -9.62 18.82 -14.51
N GLU A 374 -9.46 17.90 -13.56
CA GLU A 374 -8.64 16.69 -13.72
C GLU A 374 -9.13 15.82 -14.90
N GLN A 375 -10.44 15.70 -15.07
CA GLN A 375 -11.02 14.94 -16.17
C GLN A 375 -10.68 15.60 -17.53
N ASP A 376 -10.97 16.88 -17.69
CA ASP A 376 -10.77 17.59 -18.97
C ASP A 376 -9.29 17.67 -19.38
N VAL A 377 -8.37 17.89 -18.43
CA VAL A 377 -6.93 17.87 -18.75
C VAL A 377 -6.47 16.50 -19.23
N ASN A 378 -6.97 15.41 -18.63
CA ASN A 378 -6.60 14.06 -19.05
C ASN A 378 -7.29 13.64 -20.36
N GLU A 379 -8.46 14.19 -20.68
CA GLU A 379 -9.07 14.05 -22.02
C GLU A 379 -8.19 14.70 -23.09
N LYS A 380 -7.73 15.93 -22.86
CA LYS A 380 -6.80 16.63 -23.77
C LYS A 380 -5.45 15.91 -23.94
N ILE A 381 -4.96 15.25 -22.89
CA ILE A 381 -3.78 14.37 -22.98
C ILE A 381 -4.07 13.17 -23.90
N ARG A 382 -5.23 12.53 -23.76
CA ARG A 382 -5.65 11.40 -24.62
C ARG A 382 -5.85 11.82 -26.08
N ASP A 383 -6.22 13.07 -26.33
CA ASP A 383 -6.34 13.64 -27.68
C ASP A 383 -4.98 13.90 -28.36
N ARG A 384 -3.86 13.75 -27.64
CA ARG A 384 -2.48 13.89 -28.16
C ARG A 384 -2.24 15.24 -28.83
N LEU A 385 -2.71 16.31 -28.19
CA LEU A 385 -2.61 17.65 -28.77
C LEU A 385 -1.14 18.09 -28.87
N PRO A 386 -0.69 18.63 -30.03
CA PRO A 386 0.67 19.11 -30.19
C PRO A 386 0.89 20.40 -29.39
N VAL A 387 2.11 20.55 -28.87
CA VAL A 387 2.61 21.74 -28.19
C VAL A 387 3.69 22.34 -29.08
N ASN A 388 3.45 23.55 -29.58
CA ASN A 388 4.35 24.22 -30.52
C ASN A 388 4.96 25.45 -29.87
N VAL A 389 6.21 25.75 -30.22
CA VAL A 389 6.92 26.96 -29.81
C VAL A 389 7.09 27.84 -31.04
N ARG A 390 6.73 29.12 -30.93
CA ARG A 390 6.96 30.14 -31.95
C ARG A 390 7.66 31.34 -31.33
N GLU A 391 8.48 32.00 -32.13
CA GLU A 391 9.09 33.28 -31.80
C GLU A 391 8.36 34.36 -32.60
N LEU A 392 7.77 35.32 -31.89
CA LEU A 392 7.05 36.44 -32.49
C LEU A 392 7.82 37.73 -32.29
N SER A 393 7.77 38.64 -33.27
CA SER A 393 8.26 40.00 -33.08
C SER A 393 7.36 40.78 -32.12
N LEU A 394 7.92 41.79 -31.44
CA LEU A 394 7.17 42.67 -30.53
C LEU A 394 5.95 43.34 -31.21
N ASP A 395 6.06 43.63 -32.51
CA ASP A 395 5.02 44.30 -33.29
C ASP A 395 3.98 43.34 -33.90
N ASP A 396 4.06 42.04 -33.60
CA ASP A 396 3.14 41.05 -34.15
C ASP A 396 1.76 41.17 -33.47
N PRO A 397 0.65 41.36 -34.22
CA PRO A 397 -0.69 41.49 -33.64
C PRO A 397 -1.15 40.24 -32.87
N GLU A 398 -0.54 39.07 -33.09
CA GLU A 398 -0.82 37.86 -32.27
C GLU A 398 -0.39 38.06 -30.81
N VAL A 399 0.58 38.93 -30.52
CA VAL A 399 1.11 39.19 -29.16
C VAL A 399 0.01 39.69 -28.21
N GLU A 400 -0.95 40.47 -28.70
CA GLU A 400 -2.08 40.97 -27.90
C GLU A 400 -3.08 39.86 -27.52
N GLN A 401 -3.11 38.75 -28.28
CA GLN A 401 -4.01 37.63 -28.07
C GLN A 401 -3.40 36.52 -27.20
N VAL A 402 -2.08 36.60 -26.94
CA VAL A 402 -1.35 35.63 -26.13
C VAL A 402 -1.48 35.99 -24.65
N ARG A 403 -1.84 35.00 -23.84
CA ARG A 403 -1.96 35.16 -22.39
C ARG A 403 -0.57 35.40 -21.79
N GLY A 404 -0.42 36.39 -20.91
CA GLY A 404 0.87 36.71 -20.30
C GLY A 404 0.78 37.84 -19.27
N ARG A 405 1.80 38.01 -18.42
CA ARG A 405 1.89 39.10 -17.44
C ARG A 405 2.51 40.39 -17.98
N GLY A 406 2.61 40.50 -19.31
CA GLY A 406 3.41 41.54 -19.97
C GLY A 406 4.90 41.20 -19.98
N LEU A 407 5.66 41.93 -20.78
CA LEU A 407 7.11 41.81 -20.89
C LEU A 407 7.79 42.77 -19.89
N PRO A 408 8.92 42.37 -19.27
CA PRO A 408 9.76 43.30 -18.53
C PRO A 408 10.21 44.51 -19.38
N GLU A 409 10.41 45.67 -18.75
CA GLU A 409 10.82 46.92 -19.45
C GLU A 409 12.18 46.80 -20.16
N ASP A 410 13.02 45.82 -19.76
CA ASP A 410 14.34 45.52 -20.31
C ASP A 410 14.34 44.35 -21.32
N HIS A 411 13.18 43.89 -21.78
CA HIS A 411 13.10 42.79 -22.75
C HIS A 411 13.62 43.22 -24.14
N ALA A 412 14.67 42.55 -24.61
CA ALA A 412 15.21 42.70 -25.95
C ALA A 412 15.18 41.35 -26.68
N GLY A 413 14.59 41.32 -27.87
CA GLY A 413 14.50 40.12 -28.72
C GLY A 413 13.06 39.69 -29.00
N PRO A 414 12.88 38.58 -29.73
CA PRO A 414 11.56 38.03 -30.04
C PRO A 414 10.91 37.39 -28.81
N ILE A 415 9.57 37.45 -28.76
CA ILE A 415 8.76 36.87 -27.69
C ILE A 415 8.55 35.39 -28.00
N ARG A 416 8.97 34.53 -27.07
CA ARG A 416 8.70 33.09 -27.15
C ARG A 416 7.28 32.79 -26.68
N VAL A 417 6.47 32.27 -27.59
CA VAL A 417 5.08 31.87 -27.35
C VAL A 417 4.97 30.35 -27.45
N VAL A 418 4.36 29.76 -26.44
CA VAL A 418 4.07 28.33 -26.37
C VAL A 418 2.58 28.13 -26.57
N THR A 419 2.22 27.35 -27.58
CA THR A 419 0.83 27.09 -27.95
C THR A 419 0.51 25.62 -27.79
N ILE A 420 -0.44 25.32 -26.91
CA ILE A 420 -1.12 24.02 -26.86
C ILE A 420 -2.30 24.12 -27.82
N LYS A 421 -2.24 23.36 -28.92
CA LYS A 421 -3.19 23.51 -30.03
C LYS A 421 -4.64 23.42 -29.55
N GLY A 422 -5.40 24.50 -29.76
CA GLY A 422 -6.82 24.58 -29.43
C GLY A 422 -7.13 24.73 -27.93
N VAL A 423 -6.12 24.97 -27.09
CA VAL A 423 -6.28 25.06 -25.63
C VAL A 423 -5.71 26.34 -25.05
N ASP A 424 -4.43 26.63 -25.26
CA ASP A 424 -3.78 27.81 -24.66
C ASP A 424 -2.68 28.33 -25.58
N SER A 425 -2.43 29.63 -25.52
CA SER A 425 -1.25 30.27 -26.10
C SER A 425 -0.71 31.26 -25.09
N ASN A 426 0.50 31.00 -24.59
CA ASN A 426 1.07 31.72 -23.45
C ASN A 426 2.53 32.12 -23.71
N MET A 427 2.91 33.30 -23.24
CA MET A 427 4.31 33.74 -23.23
C MET A 427 5.07 32.96 -22.16
N CYS A 428 5.93 32.03 -22.59
CA CYS A 428 6.69 31.21 -21.67
C CYS A 428 8.09 30.91 -22.21
N CYS A 429 9.09 31.06 -21.34
CA CYS A 429 10.48 30.75 -21.65
C CYS A 429 10.93 29.36 -21.14
N GLY A 430 10.03 28.59 -20.51
CA GLY A 430 10.37 27.29 -19.93
C GLY A 430 10.49 26.17 -20.96
N THR A 431 10.97 25.02 -20.50
CA THR A 431 11.03 23.79 -21.30
C THR A 431 9.66 23.11 -21.31
N HIS A 432 9.27 22.59 -22.46
CA HIS A 432 7.95 21.97 -22.69
C HIS A 432 8.07 20.65 -23.43
N VAL A 433 7.13 19.75 -23.17
CA VAL A 433 6.93 18.58 -24.05
C VAL A 433 6.43 19.04 -25.42
N ASN A 434 6.67 18.24 -26.45
CA ASN A 434 6.22 18.54 -27.82
C ASN A 434 4.78 18.05 -28.09
N ASN A 435 4.27 17.16 -27.24
CA ASN A 435 2.90 16.66 -27.32
C ASN A 435 2.34 16.41 -25.91
N LEU A 436 1.05 16.68 -25.70
CA LEU A 436 0.40 16.40 -24.41
C LEU A 436 0.42 14.90 -24.04
N SER A 437 0.54 13.98 -25.00
CA SER A 437 0.69 12.55 -24.71
C SER A 437 1.91 12.24 -23.84
N ASP A 438 2.96 13.06 -23.93
CA ASP A 438 4.17 12.90 -23.14
C ASP A 438 3.93 13.20 -21.66
N LEU A 439 2.84 13.90 -21.32
CA LEU A 439 2.41 14.07 -19.93
C LEU A 439 1.90 12.77 -19.31
N GLN A 440 1.49 11.79 -20.12
CA GLN A 440 0.91 10.49 -19.75
C GLN A 440 -0.41 10.61 -18.94
N VAL A 441 -0.34 11.22 -17.76
CA VAL A 441 -1.43 11.44 -16.82
C VAL A 441 -1.14 12.67 -15.97
N ILE A 442 -2.18 13.43 -15.63
CA ILE A 442 -2.13 14.42 -14.55
C ILE A 442 -3.01 13.93 -13.41
N LYS A 443 -2.48 13.98 -12.18
CA LYS A 443 -3.23 13.73 -10.96
C LYS A 443 -3.22 14.97 -10.08
N ILE A 444 -4.40 15.46 -9.72
CA ILE A 444 -4.60 16.52 -8.73
C ILE A 444 -4.77 15.85 -7.37
N LEU A 445 -3.88 16.19 -6.44
CA LEU A 445 -3.84 15.60 -5.09
C LEU A 445 -4.84 16.26 -4.14
N GLY A 446 -5.23 17.50 -4.45
CA GLY A 446 -6.19 18.27 -3.66
C GLY A 446 -5.86 19.75 -3.66
N THR A 447 -6.49 20.46 -2.74
CA THR A 447 -6.37 21.91 -2.60
C THR A 447 -6.01 22.29 -1.16
N GLU A 448 -5.11 23.25 -1.01
CA GLU A 448 -4.75 23.88 0.25
C GLU A 448 -5.14 25.37 0.22
N LYS A 449 -5.31 25.99 1.39
CA LYS A 449 -5.62 27.42 1.48
C LYS A 449 -4.40 28.25 1.05
N GLY A 450 -4.55 29.07 0.02
CA GLY A 450 -3.54 29.99 -0.49
C GLY A 450 -3.53 31.34 0.25
N LYS A 451 -2.66 32.25 -0.19
CA LYS A 451 -2.54 33.59 0.40
C LYS A 451 -3.66 34.50 -0.09
N LYS A 452 -4.16 35.41 0.77
CA LYS A 452 -5.13 36.46 0.40
C LYS A 452 -6.39 35.92 -0.31
N ASN A 453 -7.09 34.96 0.30
CA ASN A 453 -8.34 34.36 -0.25
C ASN A 453 -8.16 33.67 -1.61
N LYS A 454 -7.06 32.96 -1.77
CA LYS A 454 -6.76 32.15 -2.95
C LYS A 454 -6.65 30.68 -2.59
N THR A 455 -6.55 29.82 -3.60
CA THR A 455 -6.47 28.37 -3.42
C THR A 455 -5.23 27.80 -4.09
N ASN A 456 -4.46 27.00 -3.36
CA ASN A 456 -3.31 26.26 -3.89
C ASN A 456 -3.76 24.88 -4.37
N LEU A 457 -3.76 24.65 -5.67
CA LEU A 457 -4.04 23.36 -6.29
C LEU A 457 -2.74 22.57 -6.44
N ILE A 458 -2.70 21.36 -5.89
CA ILE A 458 -1.51 20.52 -5.86
C ILE A 458 -1.65 19.41 -6.88
N PHE A 459 -0.66 19.25 -7.75
CA PHE A 459 -0.71 18.26 -8.82
C PHE A 459 0.62 17.56 -9.07
N LEU A 460 0.52 16.44 -9.79
CA LEU A 460 1.60 15.64 -10.34
C LEU A 460 1.31 15.38 -11.82
N ALA A 461 2.32 15.45 -12.68
CA ALA A 461 2.24 15.01 -14.07
C ALA A 461 3.22 13.86 -14.36
N GLY A 462 2.88 13.00 -15.31
CA GLY A 462 3.78 12.00 -15.88
C GLY A 462 4.40 11.04 -14.88
N ASN A 463 5.73 10.88 -14.96
CA ASN A 463 6.45 9.87 -14.18
C ASN A 463 6.30 10.06 -12.66
N ARG A 464 6.02 11.28 -12.18
CA ARG A 464 5.72 11.51 -10.75
C ARG A 464 4.46 10.79 -10.29
N VAL A 465 3.45 10.70 -11.15
CA VAL A 465 2.21 9.98 -10.86
C VAL A 465 2.48 8.47 -10.74
N LEU A 466 3.30 7.92 -11.64
CA LEU A 466 3.69 6.51 -11.59
C LEU A 466 4.48 6.19 -10.32
N LYS A 467 5.51 7.00 -10.01
CA LYS A 467 6.31 6.87 -8.77
C LYS A 467 5.46 7.06 -7.50
N TRP A 468 4.41 7.89 -7.56
CA TRP A 468 3.46 8.05 -6.46
C TRP A 468 2.54 6.82 -6.33
N MET A 469 2.00 6.31 -7.42
CA MET A 469 1.15 5.13 -7.45
C MET A 469 1.89 3.90 -6.91
N GLU A 470 3.15 3.70 -7.31
CA GLU A 470 3.98 2.60 -6.82
C GLU A 470 4.14 2.66 -5.28
N ARG A 471 4.45 3.86 -4.74
CA ARG A 471 4.56 4.06 -3.28
C ARG A 471 3.24 3.84 -2.56
N SER A 472 2.13 4.35 -3.11
CA SER A 472 0.79 4.15 -2.56
C SER A 472 0.42 2.67 -2.53
N HIS A 473 0.66 1.95 -3.62
CA HIS A 473 0.39 0.52 -3.72
C HIS A 473 1.28 -0.31 -2.78
N GLY A 474 2.56 0.05 -2.64
CA GLY A 474 3.45 -0.56 -1.66
C GLY A 474 2.96 -0.36 -0.21
N THR A 475 2.46 0.83 0.10
CA THR A 475 1.87 1.15 1.41
C THR A 475 0.61 0.30 1.66
N GLU A 476 -0.27 0.18 0.67
CA GLU A 476 -1.50 -0.60 0.74
C GLU A 476 -1.23 -2.10 0.95
N LYS A 477 -0.21 -2.65 0.27
CA LYS A 477 0.28 -4.02 0.48
C LYS A 477 0.76 -4.25 1.91
N ALA A 478 1.54 -3.30 2.46
CA ALA A 478 2.02 -3.37 3.83
C ALA A 478 0.87 -3.32 4.85
N LEU A 479 -0.14 -2.46 4.62
CA LEU A 479 -1.34 -2.38 5.46
C LEU A 479 -2.16 -3.67 5.44
N THR A 480 -2.32 -4.28 4.28
CA THR A 480 -3.02 -5.57 4.13
C THR A 480 -2.36 -6.65 4.97
N ALA A 481 -1.03 -6.73 4.95
CA ALA A 481 -0.28 -7.67 5.78
C ALA A 481 -0.43 -7.40 7.29
N LEU A 482 -0.39 -6.13 7.70
CA LEU A 482 -0.51 -5.74 9.11
C LEU A 482 -1.91 -6.00 9.69
N LEU A 483 -2.95 -5.68 8.92
CA LEU A 483 -4.33 -5.83 9.36
C LEU A 483 -4.79 -7.30 9.36
N LYS A 484 -3.98 -8.21 8.79
CA LYS A 484 -4.30 -9.64 8.60
C LYS A 484 -5.70 -9.86 8.03
N TYR A 485 -6.20 -8.86 7.31
CA TYR A 485 -7.45 -8.96 6.60
C TYR A 485 -7.12 -9.77 5.35
N ALA A 486 -7.57 -11.01 5.31
CA ALA A 486 -7.50 -11.78 4.07
C ALA A 486 -8.31 -10.99 3.04
N PRO A 487 -7.70 -10.47 1.96
CA PRO A 487 -8.50 -9.97 0.86
C PRO A 487 -9.27 -11.19 0.36
N SER A 488 -10.56 -11.22 0.66
CA SER A 488 -11.45 -12.28 0.20
C SER A 488 -11.59 -12.10 -1.31
N LEU A 489 -10.67 -12.72 -2.06
CA LEU A 489 -10.71 -12.89 -3.52
C LEU A 489 -11.09 -11.64 -4.35
N ARG A 490 -10.80 -10.43 -3.85
CA ARG A 490 -11.03 -9.17 -4.54
C ARG A 490 -9.75 -8.36 -4.53
N LEU A 491 -8.93 -8.53 -5.57
CA LEU A 491 -7.74 -7.74 -5.87
C LEU A 491 -8.02 -6.24 -6.12
N LEU A 492 -9.27 -5.77 -5.91
CA LEU A 492 -9.72 -4.41 -6.21
C LEU A 492 -10.44 -3.72 -5.02
N CYS A 493 -10.62 -4.37 -3.86
CA CYS A 493 -11.19 -3.73 -2.66
C CYS A 493 -10.06 -3.19 -1.75
N GLY A 494 -9.33 -2.19 -2.26
CA GLY A 494 -8.01 -1.77 -1.73
C GLY A 494 -7.98 -0.75 -0.58
N ALA A 495 -9.12 -0.14 -0.19
CA ALA A 495 -9.11 0.89 0.86
C ALA A 495 -10.30 0.82 1.82
N GLU A 496 -11.50 0.51 1.33
CA GLU A 496 -12.71 0.45 2.17
C GLU A 496 -12.64 -0.66 3.23
N ASP A 497 -12.07 -1.81 2.85
CA ASP A 497 -11.83 -2.93 3.76
C ASP A 497 -10.80 -2.59 4.84
N HIS A 498 -9.77 -1.80 4.51
CA HIS A 498 -8.80 -1.31 5.50
C HIS A 498 -9.46 -0.37 6.49
N VAL A 499 -10.29 0.57 6.01
CA VAL A 499 -11.03 1.50 6.88
C VAL A 499 -11.94 0.71 7.84
N GLU A 500 -12.66 -0.29 7.34
CA GLU A 500 -13.52 -1.12 8.17
C GLU A 500 -12.73 -1.99 9.16
N ALA A 501 -11.60 -2.58 8.73
CA ALA A 501 -10.71 -3.32 9.61
C ALA A 501 -10.14 -2.43 10.73
N VAL A 502 -9.74 -1.19 10.41
CA VAL A 502 -9.29 -0.21 11.39
C VAL A 502 -10.42 0.18 12.34
N LYS A 503 -11.64 0.41 11.86
CA LYS A 503 -12.81 0.68 12.70
C LYS A 503 -13.10 -0.48 13.66
N LYS A 504 -13.05 -1.73 13.17
CA LYS A 504 -13.21 -2.94 13.99
C LYS A 504 -12.12 -3.05 15.05
N LEU A 505 -10.86 -2.80 14.68
CA LEU A 505 -9.74 -2.78 15.61
C LEU A 505 -9.96 -1.73 16.71
N GLN A 506 -10.32 -0.50 16.34
CA GLN A 506 -10.61 0.58 17.29
C GLN A 506 -11.76 0.22 18.25
N ASN A 507 -12.83 -0.38 17.74
CA ASN A 507 -13.95 -0.85 18.56
C ASN A 507 -13.55 -1.98 19.50
N SER A 508 -12.74 -2.94 19.01
CA SER A 508 -12.18 -4.02 19.83
C SER A 508 -11.27 -3.47 20.94
N THR A 509 -10.41 -2.49 20.65
CA THR A 509 -9.56 -1.84 21.65
C THR A 509 -10.40 -1.16 22.74
N LYS A 510 -11.44 -0.41 22.36
CA LYS A 510 -12.37 0.22 23.32
C LYS A 510 -13.08 -0.83 24.19
N LEU A 511 -13.53 -1.93 23.61
CA LEU A 511 -14.18 -3.02 24.34
C LEU A 511 -13.21 -3.70 25.32
N LEU A 512 -11.99 -3.99 24.89
CA LEU A 512 -10.95 -4.58 25.74
C LEU A 512 -10.58 -3.66 26.91
N GLN A 513 -10.49 -2.35 26.69
CA GLN A 513 -10.28 -1.38 27.75
C GLN A 513 -11.43 -1.40 28.78
N LYS A 514 -12.69 -1.44 28.32
CA LYS A 514 -13.86 -1.55 29.21
C LYS A 514 -13.84 -2.84 30.02
N ASN A 515 -13.54 -3.97 29.37
CA ASN A 515 -13.46 -5.28 30.04
C ASN A 515 -12.33 -5.32 31.06
N ASN A 516 -11.16 -4.73 30.73
CA ASN A 516 -10.04 -4.65 31.65
C ASN A 516 -10.41 -3.86 32.93
N LEU A 517 -11.09 -2.72 32.79
CA LEU A 517 -11.60 -1.96 33.94
C LEU A 517 -12.60 -2.79 34.77
N ASN A 518 -13.52 -3.51 34.14
CA ASN A 518 -14.47 -4.38 34.86
C ASN A 518 -13.76 -5.50 35.63
N LEU A 519 -12.80 -6.18 35.00
CA LEU A 519 -12.02 -7.23 35.66
C LEU A 519 -11.19 -6.69 36.82
N LEU A 520 -10.67 -5.46 36.71
CA LEU A 520 -10.01 -4.79 37.84
C LEU A 520 -10.98 -4.53 38.99
N ARG A 521 -12.23 -4.12 38.71
CA ARG A 521 -13.26 -3.97 39.74
C ARG A 521 -13.59 -5.30 40.43
N ASP A 522 -13.82 -6.37 39.66
CA ASP A 522 -14.11 -7.70 40.21
C ASP A 522 -12.93 -8.23 41.05
N LEU A 523 -11.70 -8.02 40.55
CA LEU A 523 -10.47 -8.37 41.27
C LEU A 523 -10.34 -7.57 42.58
N ALA A 524 -10.67 -6.27 42.58
CA ALA A 524 -10.65 -5.45 43.77
C ALA A 524 -11.61 -6.00 44.85
N VAL A 525 -12.83 -6.37 44.47
CA VAL A 525 -13.81 -7.00 45.38
C VAL A 525 -13.27 -8.32 45.94
N HIS A 526 -12.71 -9.18 45.09
CA HIS A 526 -12.14 -10.45 45.55
C HIS A 526 -10.93 -10.28 46.48
N ILE A 527 -10.04 -9.34 46.18
CA ILE A 527 -8.90 -9.01 47.04
C ILE A 527 -9.40 -8.51 48.39
N ALA A 528 -10.37 -7.59 48.41
CA ALA A 528 -10.95 -7.08 49.65
C ALA A 528 -11.58 -8.19 50.49
N TYR A 529 -12.35 -9.09 49.87
CA TYR A 529 -12.93 -10.26 50.55
C TYR A 529 -11.85 -11.19 51.12
N SER A 530 -10.80 -11.47 50.36
CA SER A 530 -9.68 -12.31 50.82
C SER A 530 -8.93 -11.68 51.97
N LEU A 531 -8.70 -10.37 51.91
CA LEU A 531 -8.04 -9.63 52.99
C LEU A 531 -8.90 -9.72 54.25
N ARG A 532 -10.19 -9.37 54.17
CA ARG A 532 -11.14 -9.41 55.30
C ARG A 532 -11.21 -10.76 56.01
N ASN A 533 -11.10 -11.87 55.28
CA ASN A 533 -11.20 -13.22 55.85
C ASN A 533 -9.87 -13.77 56.39
N SER A 534 -8.75 -13.05 56.25
CA SER A 534 -7.44 -13.45 56.77
C SER A 534 -6.78 -12.30 57.54
N PRO A 535 -7.27 -11.96 58.75
CA PRO A 535 -6.95 -10.71 59.44
C PRO A 535 -5.56 -10.55 60.08
N ASP A 536 -4.59 -11.39 59.73
CA ASP A 536 -3.24 -11.32 60.30
C ASP A 536 -2.36 -10.28 59.56
N TRP A 537 -2.71 -8.99 59.69
CA TRP A 537 -2.07 -7.90 58.94
C TRP A 537 -1.08 -7.07 59.77
N GLY A 538 -0.87 -7.38 61.05
CA GLY A 538 0.00 -6.56 61.92
C GLY A 538 -0.43 -5.09 62.02
N GLY A 539 -1.73 -4.81 61.89
CA GLY A 539 -2.34 -3.47 62.03
C GLY A 539 -2.42 -2.62 60.75
N VAL A 540 -1.57 -2.84 59.74
CA VAL A 540 -1.59 -2.08 58.47
C VAL A 540 -1.76 -3.00 57.27
N VAL A 541 -2.78 -2.75 56.45
CA VAL A 541 -2.95 -3.45 55.17
C VAL A 541 -2.27 -2.64 54.08
N THR A 542 -1.25 -3.22 53.44
CA THR A 542 -0.54 -2.60 52.30
C THR A 542 -0.75 -3.40 51.02
N LEU A 543 -1.14 -2.73 49.94
CA LEU A 543 -1.31 -3.37 48.64
C LEU A 543 -0.80 -2.47 47.51
N HIS A 544 -0.14 -3.09 46.54
CA HIS A 544 0.24 -2.43 45.29
C HIS A 544 -0.29 -3.21 44.10
N ARG A 545 -0.85 -2.48 43.13
CA ARG A 545 -1.23 -3.06 41.83
C ARG A 545 -0.84 -2.13 40.69
N LYS A 546 0.10 -2.57 39.87
CA LYS A 546 0.57 -1.77 38.74
C LYS A 546 -0.56 -1.38 37.78
N GLU A 547 -1.44 -2.33 37.46
CA GLU A 547 -2.54 -2.13 36.49
C GLU A 547 -3.78 -1.48 37.10
N GLY A 548 -3.80 -1.23 38.42
CA GLY A 548 -4.96 -0.65 39.09
C GLY A 548 -5.16 0.84 38.75
N ASP A 549 -6.36 1.33 38.97
CA ASP A 549 -6.69 2.74 38.89
C ASP A 549 -7.21 3.27 40.24
N SER A 550 -7.69 4.52 40.26
CA SER A 550 -8.27 5.10 41.47
C SER A 550 -9.52 4.32 41.93
N GLU A 551 -10.31 3.80 41.00
CA GLU A 551 -11.53 3.05 41.33
C GLU A 551 -11.21 1.71 41.99
N PHE A 552 -10.21 0.99 41.47
CA PHE A 552 -9.66 -0.22 42.07
C PHE A 552 -9.31 -0.02 43.56
N MET A 553 -8.52 1.02 43.87
CA MET A 553 -8.16 1.31 45.26
C MET A 553 -9.39 1.68 46.10
N ASN A 554 -10.32 2.44 45.53
CA ASN A 554 -11.50 2.89 46.25
C ASN A 554 -12.45 1.75 46.60
N ILE A 555 -12.62 0.76 45.70
CA ILE A 555 -13.41 -0.44 45.96
C ILE A 555 -12.81 -1.23 47.12
N ILE A 556 -11.50 -1.47 47.12
CA ILE A 556 -10.84 -2.21 48.20
C ILE A 556 -11.03 -1.52 49.55
N ALA A 557 -10.82 -0.19 49.59
CA ALA A 557 -10.99 0.58 50.80
C ALA A 557 -12.44 0.61 51.32
N ASN A 558 -13.43 0.58 50.43
CA ASN A 558 -14.84 0.52 50.82
C ASN A 558 -15.24 -0.86 51.37
N GLU A 559 -14.81 -1.93 50.70
CA GLU A 559 -15.20 -3.31 51.02
C GLU A 559 -14.53 -3.84 52.31
N ILE A 560 -13.29 -3.41 52.60
CA ILE A 560 -12.61 -3.78 53.85
C ILE A 560 -13.23 -3.05 55.06
N GLY A 561 -13.68 -1.81 54.87
CA GLY A 561 -14.08 -0.91 55.96
C GLY A 561 -12.86 -0.34 56.69
N SER A 562 -12.66 0.97 56.62
CA SER A 562 -11.45 1.65 57.11
C SER A 562 -11.63 2.34 58.46
N GLU A 563 -12.61 1.95 59.27
CA GLU A 563 -12.92 2.66 60.52
C GLU A 563 -11.96 2.29 61.66
N GLU A 564 -11.41 1.07 61.65
CA GLU A 564 -10.53 0.56 62.72
C GLU A 564 -9.15 0.07 62.20
N THR A 565 -8.88 0.19 60.88
CA THR A 565 -7.63 -0.34 60.27
C THR A 565 -7.03 0.66 59.29
N LEU A 566 -5.71 0.84 59.34
CA LEU A 566 -4.98 1.64 58.36
C LEU A 566 -4.71 0.83 57.09
N LEU A 567 -5.11 1.40 55.96
CA LEU A 567 -5.03 0.80 54.64
C LEU A 567 -4.22 1.70 53.71
N PHE A 568 -3.10 1.19 53.20
CA PHE A 568 -2.24 1.89 52.26
C PHE A 568 -2.23 1.17 50.91
N LEU A 569 -2.91 1.77 49.93
CA LEU A 569 -3.05 1.24 48.59
C LEU A 569 -2.27 2.09 47.60
N THR A 570 -1.61 1.46 46.64
CA THR A 570 -0.89 2.15 45.56
C THR A 570 -1.13 1.48 44.21
N VAL A 571 -1.17 2.28 43.15
CA VAL A 571 -1.29 1.82 41.77
C VAL A 571 -0.38 2.62 40.83
N GLY A 572 -0.05 2.06 39.67
CA GLY A 572 0.91 2.66 38.72
C GLY A 572 2.30 2.00 38.76
N ASP A 573 3.29 2.63 38.14
CA ASP A 573 4.61 2.01 38.01
C ASP A 573 5.30 1.78 39.36
N GLU A 574 6.04 0.68 39.48
CA GLU A 574 6.66 0.26 40.76
C GLU A 574 7.74 1.22 41.26
N ARG A 575 8.43 1.91 40.34
CA ARG A 575 9.54 2.84 40.63
C ARG A 575 9.28 4.27 40.16
N GLY A 576 8.21 4.48 39.40
CA GLY A 576 7.89 5.75 38.75
C GLY A 576 6.71 6.45 39.41
N ALA A 577 5.96 7.18 38.59
CA ALA A 577 4.75 7.85 39.04
C ALA A 577 3.57 6.89 39.20
N GLY A 578 2.69 7.21 40.14
CA GLY A 578 1.47 6.44 40.38
C GLY A 578 0.47 7.17 41.26
N LEU A 579 -0.60 6.49 41.64
CA LEU A 579 -1.60 6.98 42.58
C LEU A 579 -1.47 6.23 43.91
N PHE A 580 -1.75 6.91 45.02
CA PHE A 580 -1.83 6.28 46.33
C PHE A 580 -3.12 6.69 47.04
N LEU A 581 -3.59 5.81 47.92
CA LEU A 581 -4.70 6.01 48.83
C LEU A 581 -4.31 5.49 50.22
N LEU A 582 -4.35 6.38 51.20
CA LEU A 582 -4.34 6.03 52.62
C LEU A 582 -5.78 6.15 53.16
N ALA A 583 -6.34 5.09 53.72
CA ALA A 583 -7.66 5.08 54.36
C ALA A 583 -7.55 4.53 55.78
N GLY A 584 -8.36 5.04 56.71
CA GLY A 584 -8.27 4.66 58.12
C GLY A 584 -9.02 5.63 59.04
N PRO A 585 -8.79 5.54 60.36
CA PRO A 585 -9.31 6.50 61.34
C PRO A 585 -8.96 7.93 60.96
N ALA A 586 -9.91 8.86 61.09
CA ALA A 586 -9.78 10.22 60.56
C ALA A 586 -8.56 10.96 61.13
N GLU A 587 -8.33 10.87 62.43
CA GLU A 587 -7.21 11.54 63.12
C GLU A 587 -5.84 11.00 62.64
N ALA A 588 -5.72 9.68 62.47
CA ALA A 588 -4.52 9.05 61.98
C ALA A 588 -4.24 9.44 60.51
N VAL A 589 -5.26 9.45 59.65
CA VAL A 589 -5.10 9.79 58.22
C VAL A 589 -4.80 11.28 58.01
N GLU A 590 -5.37 12.18 58.80
CA GLU A 590 -5.05 13.62 58.73
C GLU A 590 -3.59 13.89 59.12
N THR A 591 -3.05 13.11 60.07
CA THR A 591 -1.67 13.24 60.53
C THR A 591 -0.68 12.57 59.56
N LEU A 592 -0.99 11.37 59.09
CA LEU A 592 -0.08 10.54 58.29
C LEU A 592 -0.15 10.85 56.80
N GLY A 593 -1.32 11.26 56.27
CA GLY A 593 -1.54 11.50 54.85
C GLY A 593 -0.53 12.47 54.20
N PRO A 594 -0.29 13.67 54.77
CA PRO A 594 0.73 14.59 54.27
C PRO A 594 2.15 14.01 54.33
N ARG A 595 2.49 13.26 55.39
CA ARG A 595 3.81 12.61 55.55
C ARG A 595 4.01 11.50 54.51
N VAL A 596 2.98 10.71 54.23
CA VAL A 596 3.00 9.71 53.16
C VAL A 596 3.20 10.37 51.81
N ALA A 597 2.54 11.49 51.55
CA ALA A 597 2.74 12.26 50.31
C ALA A 597 4.20 12.74 50.19
N GLU A 598 4.78 13.26 51.27
CA GLU A 598 6.17 13.72 51.29
C GLU A 598 7.18 12.59 51.00
N VAL A 599 7.03 11.42 51.63
CA VAL A 599 7.92 10.26 51.41
C VAL A 599 7.85 9.78 49.95
N LEU A 600 6.67 9.81 49.35
CA LEU A 600 6.47 9.42 47.94
C LEU A 600 6.76 10.56 46.94
N GLU A 601 7.26 11.70 47.43
CA GLU A 601 7.53 12.93 46.66
C GLU A 601 6.28 13.43 45.91
N GLY A 602 5.10 13.15 46.46
CA GLY A 602 3.81 13.35 45.87
C GLY A 602 3.02 14.51 46.44
N LYS A 603 1.82 14.70 45.86
CA LYS A 603 0.80 15.63 46.37
C LYS A 603 -0.54 14.91 46.44
N GLY A 604 -1.29 15.18 47.50
CA GLY A 604 -2.61 14.60 47.72
C GLY A 604 -3.49 15.49 48.58
N ALA A 605 -4.74 15.07 48.72
CA ALA A 605 -5.72 15.73 49.56
C ALA A 605 -6.47 14.68 50.40
N GLY A 606 -6.81 15.08 51.63
CA GLY A 606 -7.55 14.26 52.58
C GLY A 606 -8.99 14.73 52.78
N LYS A 607 -9.94 13.81 52.88
CA LYS A 607 -11.32 14.07 53.31
C LYS A 607 -11.94 12.81 53.91
N LYS A 608 -12.59 12.93 55.08
CA LYS A 608 -13.36 11.87 55.74
C LYS A 608 -12.57 10.54 55.88
N GLY A 609 -11.43 10.57 56.57
CA GLY A 609 -10.63 9.35 56.83
C GLY A 609 -9.94 8.75 55.60
N ARG A 610 -9.82 9.50 54.52
CA ARG A 610 -9.10 9.08 53.30
C ARG A 610 -8.20 10.19 52.80
N PHE A 611 -6.99 9.83 52.40
CA PHE A 611 -6.01 10.72 51.79
C PHE A 611 -5.54 10.13 50.46
N GLN A 612 -5.80 10.83 49.35
CA GLN A 612 -5.48 10.36 48.00
C GLN A 612 -4.58 11.33 47.28
N GLY A 613 -3.63 10.81 46.50
CA GLY A 613 -2.68 11.66 45.81
C GLY A 613 -1.97 10.99 44.65
N LYS A 614 -1.18 11.79 43.94
CA LYS A 614 -0.23 11.35 42.93
C LYS A 614 1.17 11.34 43.53
N ALA A 615 1.86 10.22 43.40
CA ALA A 615 3.28 10.09 43.75
C ALA A 615 4.13 10.16 42.49
N THR A 616 5.32 10.75 42.60
CA THR A 616 6.35 10.71 41.55
C THR A 616 7.33 9.56 41.77
N ASN A 617 7.45 9.06 43.00
CA ASN A 617 8.42 8.04 43.38
C ASN A 617 7.78 6.89 44.19
N MET A 618 7.29 5.87 43.49
CA MET A 618 6.72 4.67 44.12
C MET A 618 7.76 3.67 44.66
N SER A 619 9.07 3.92 44.51
CA SER A 619 10.09 3.03 45.05
C SER A 619 10.17 3.06 46.58
N ARG A 620 9.72 4.17 47.20
CA ARG A 620 9.76 4.42 48.65
C ARG A 620 8.54 3.90 49.41
N ARG A 621 7.70 3.06 48.78
CA ARG A 621 6.51 2.44 49.41
C ARG A 621 6.85 1.64 50.67
N ALA A 622 8.01 0.99 50.71
CA ALA A 622 8.47 0.24 51.88
C ALA A 622 8.74 1.17 53.08
N GLU A 623 9.27 2.38 52.84
CA GLU A 623 9.48 3.39 53.89
C GLU A 623 8.14 3.90 54.43
N VAL A 624 7.15 4.08 53.54
CA VAL A 624 5.78 4.42 53.97
C VAL A 624 5.19 3.31 54.83
N GLN A 625 5.33 2.04 54.42
CA GLN A 625 4.83 0.92 55.20
C GLN A 625 5.44 0.87 56.60
N ALA A 626 6.75 1.07 56.73
CA ALA A 626 7.43 1.15 58.02
C ALA A 626 6.91 2.32 58.87
N LEU A 627 6.75 3.51 58.28
CA LEU A 627 6.20 4.69 58.96
C LEU A 627 4.78 4.45 59.50
N LEU A 628 3.94 3.72 58.77
CA LEU A 628 2.59 3.37 59.21
C LEU A 628 2.60 2.33 60.33
N GLN A 629 3.50 1.34 60.28
CA GLN A 629 3.65 0.32 61.32
C GLN A 629 4.17 0.90 62.64
N ASP A 630 5.17 1.80 62.57
CA ASP A 630 5.70 2.50 63.75
C ASP A 630 4.60 3.30 64.47
N PHE A 631 3.73 3.98 63.71
CA PHE A 631 2.61 4.74 64.27
C PHE A 631 1.65 3.85 65.08
N ILE A 632 1.27 2.68 64.54
CA ILE A 632 0.39 1.73 65.25
C ILE A 632 1.08 1.19 66.50
N SER A 633 2.36 0.81 66.40
CA SER A 633 3.11 0.29 67.55
C SER A 633 3.24 1.30 68.71
N THR A 634 3.31 2.59 68.38
CA THR A 634 3.42 3.68 69.38
C THR A 634 2.07 3.94 70.06
N GLN A 635 0.96 3.95 69.31
CA GLN A 635 -0.38 4.08 69.89
C GLN A 635 -0.74 2.89 70.79
N SER A 636 -0.35 1.67 70.40
CA SER A 636 -0.57 0.44 71.18
C SER A 636 0.18 0.41 72.51
N ALA A 637 1.19 1.27 72.69
CA ALA A 637 2.01 1.36 73.90
C ALA A 637 1.57 2.51 74.83
N GLU A 638 0.72 3.41 74.35
CA GLU A 638 0.15 4.53 75.11
C GLU A 638 -1.28 4.23 75.64
N GLU A 639 -1.98 3.26 75.04
CA GLU A 639 -3.19 2.60 75.57
C GLU A 639 -2.86 1.47 76.56
#